data_AF-A0A535V5Z5-F1
#
_entry.id   AF-A0A535V5Z5-F1
#
_cell.length_a   1.000
_cell.length_b   1.000
_cell.length_c   1.000
_cell.angle_alpha   90.00
_cell.angle_beta   90.00
_cell.angle_gamma   90.00
#
_symmetry.space_group_name_H-M   'P 1'
#
loop_
_entity.id
_entity.type
_entity.pdbx_description
1 polymer ?
#
loop_
_entity_poly.entity_id
_entity_poly.type
_entity_poly.pdbx_seq_one_letter_code
_entity_poly.pdbx_strand_id
1 'polypeptide(L)'
;MNLTLLIQELVIGLTTGLIYALIALGYTMVYGIIELINFAHGDIFMIGTFICISIFGAFGITNSSSAPTGFNLVGVLVVTLLGSMVLCAVLGVVIERVAYRPLRNAPRLAPLISAIGVSLILEDIGKLWKGITIVPFPQIFPQNTYYIGPVSFSSVDILVFVVAIVLMVALQWMVTSTRIGRAMRAVAQDREAAALMGVNVNRIIAITFLIGAGLAGAAALIWGLKYGNTNFTLGFTLGLFAFTAAVLGGIGNLVGAMLGGVLIGVVEALATLIPDSTNGGFGLPHGGAPWHVAIIFIVLILILVFRPSGLLGQGDTNVAIANALVPARDTRALLIKWIVGLLVPIAVFTFIWSGEAIINNALLGLLGLLGVSEISILIQVAIFILIFYATVIALAGYLVAADSGLRGTIELWIDIAVFVLVPLFLVLSQGLIIGLALCAIIWVVYFFARRLVYKALNYTPPTPLLNLKVLDAEQRVEVKNRAIMGSFWFSAALAAVWLIVDLIFYAVGQLPTTLLVWVAIRTLILPVAGYFLGMLAGAVALRRTVAAKNGGNGGNSADGGGGPASRQSQLQVLSTTRFREEAKDLVPNDLPLRSSGAQRFYLILLVAFVLFYPVIDPFLFGFGTNGRLAGYGDAGYYVILALGLNIVVGFAGLLDLGYVAFFAIGAYTWGIFGSTQLTNVLNLAPINPHLLSALFWPMLIVAALVAALFGVLLGAPTLRLRGDYLAIVTLGFGEIVPIVFLELDAYTNGTNGIVGVHSPSFFGIDWSVVTPVPYYYLILALIAFTIFTNVRLRDSRLGRAWIAIREDEIAAASSGVNLVTTKLYAFGTGAFFSGIAGAFHTAKLGGVSPDSFSFGDSVIFLAMVVIGGIGSIPGVIVGALVVYSINQFLLAQLDTIAADPSSVLFAIKNFIITHGIQMIYRPEGLIPSARRRRELRHTEDEGVELGALDVVPGAPGFESEVRVE
;
A
#
# COMPACT_ATOMS: atom_id res chain seq x y z
N MET A 1 19.68 35.15 -6.62
CA MET A 1 19.62 34.41 -7.90
C MET A 1 19.94 35.37 -9.03
N ASN A 2 20.91 35.08 -9.89
CA ASN A 2 21.21 35.92 -11.06
C ASN A 2 20.10 35.77 -12.11
N LEU A 3 19.54 36.87 -12.60
CA LEU A 3 18.50 36.86 -13.65
C LEU A 3 18.98 36.10 -14.90
N THR A 4 20.26 36.20 -15.21
CA THR A 4 20.94 35.49 -16.29
C THR A 4 20.86 33.97 -16.15
N LEU A 5 21.09 33.47 -14.94
CA LEU A 5 21.04 32.05 -14.63
C LEU A 5 19.61 31.53 -14.75
N LEU A 6 18.63 32.28 -14.25
CA LEU A 6 17.22 31.94 -14.40
C LEU A 6 16.81 31.82 -15.88
N ILE A 7 17.20 32.80 -16.72
CA ILE A 7 16.88 32.77 -18.15
C ILE A 7 17.59 31.59 -18.85
N GLN A 8 18.83 31.27 -18.47
CA GLN A 8 19.55 30.11 -19.01
C GLN A 8 18.85 28.79 -18.68
N GLU A 9 18.42 28.59 -17.43
CA GLU A 9 17.68 27.38 -17.04
C GLU A 9 16.30 27.28 -17.68
N LEU A 10 15.63 28.42 -17.91
CA LEU A 10 14.38 28.42 -18.68
C LEU A 10 14.59 27.91 -20.11
N VAL A 11 15.72 28.26 -20.75
CA VAL A 11 16.07 27.74 -22.08
C VAL A 11 16.37 26.25 -22.03
N ILE A 12 17.17 25.80 -21.06
CA ILE A 12 17.49 24.37 -20.86
C ILE A 12 16.19 23.57 -20.65
N GLY A 13 15.32 24.06 -19.76
CA GLY A 13 14.04 23.45 -19.45
C GLY A 13 13.08 23.43 -20.63
N LEU A 14 13.08 24.47 -21.47
CA LEU A 14 12.26 24.49 -22.67
C LEU A 14 12.75 23.46 -23.70
N THR A 15 14.06 23.33 -23.91
CA THR A 15 14.62 22.30 -24.80
C THR A 15 14.31 20.89 -24.28
N THR A 16 14.51 20.63 -22.98
CA THR A 16 14.20 19.32 -22.37
C THR A 16 12.70 19.03 -22.44
N GLY A 17 11.87 20.04 -22.17
CA GLY A 17 10.41 19.92 -22.23
C GLY A 17 9.85 19.65 -23.62
N LEU A 18 10.52 20.10 -24.69
CA LEU A 18 10.15 19.72 -26.06
C LEU A 18 10.38 18.22 -26.34
N ILE A 19 11.41 17.61 -25.74
CA ILE A 19 11.63 16.16 -25.84
C ILE A 19 10.53 15.43 -25.08
N TYR A 20 10.20 15.87 -23.86
CA TYR A 20 9.09 15.30 -23.09
C TYR A 20 7.75 15.46 -23.80
N ALA A 21 7.51 16.58 -24.47
CA ALA A 21 6.31 16.81 -25.27
C ALA A 21 6.17 15.79 -26.41
N LEU A 22 7.25 15.45 -27.12
CA LEU A 22 7.21 14.44 -28.18
C LEU A 22 6.85 13.04 -27.64
N ILE A 23 7.41 12.65 -26.49
CA ILE A 23 7.09 11.38 -25.84
C ILE A 23 5.66 11.42 -25.27
N ALA A 24 5.26 12.53 -24.66
CA ALA A 24 3.93 12.74 -24.05
C ALA A 24 2.81 12.65 -25.10
N LEU A 25 3.05 13.16 -26.31
CA LEU A 25 2.10 13.06 -27.43
C LEU A 25 1.74 11.61 -27.77
N GLY A 26 2.70 10.68 -27.69
CA GLY A 26 2.45 9.27 -27.88
C GLY A 26 1.56 8.67 -26.77
N TYR A 27 1.84 9.00 -25.50
CA TYR A 27 1.00 8.63 -24.36
C TYR A 27 -0.43 9.15 -24.49
N THR A 28 -0.59 10.44 -24.82
CA THR A 28 -1.89 11.10 -24.94
C THR A 28 -2.72 10.55 -26.09
N MET A 29 -2.10 10.21 -27.22
CA MET A 29 -2.83 9.62 -28.35
C MET A 29 -3.35 8.22 -28.06
N VAL A 30 -2.48 7.36 -27.53
CA VAL A 30 -2.87 5.99 -27.20
C VAL A 30 -3.95 6.03 -26.14
N TYR A 31 -3.70 6.68 -25.00
CA TYR A 31 -4.70 6.78 -23.93
C TYR A 31 -5.98 7.46 -24.41
N GLY A 32 -5.89 8.53 -25.20
CA GLY A 32 -7.07 9.25 -25.68
C GLY A 32 -8.03 8.39 -26.52
N ILE A 33 -7.57 7.29 -27.11
CA ILE A 33 -8.40 6.37 -27.90
C ILE A 33 -8.75 5.11 -27.11
N ILE A 34 -7.78 4.52 -26.40
CA ILE A 34 -7.96 3.25 -25.70
C ILE A 34 -8.36 3.38 -24.22
N GLU A 35 -8.26 4.57 -23.62
CA GLU A 35 -8.49 4.85 -22.20
C GLU A 35 -7.75 3.87 -21.27
N LEU A 36 -6.55 3.45 -21.71
CA LEU A 36 -5.68 2.53 -20.98
C LEU A 36 -4.27 3.09 -20.99
N ILE A 37 -3.60 3.02 -19.84
CA ILE A 37 -2.21 3.44 -19.70
C ILE A 37 -1.28 2.45 -20.40
N ASN A 38 -0.42 2.96 -21.29
CA ASN A 38 0.59 2.17 -21.99
C ASN A 38 1.98 2.37 -21.39
N PHE A 39 2.34 1.62 -20.35
CA PHE A 39 3.66 1.71 -19.70
C PHE A 39 4.83 1.43 -20.66
N ALA A 40 4.66 0.53 -21.62
CA ALA A 40 5.69 0.18 -22.59
C ALA A 40 6.08 1.33 -23.54
N HIS A 41 5.34 2.44 -23.59
CA HIS A 41 5.64 3.53 -24.53
C HIS A 41 7.01 4.18 -24.28
N GLY A 42 7.39 4.37 -23.01
CA GLY A 42 8.71 4.85 -22.64
C GLY A 42 9.83 3.89 -23.06
N ASP A 43 9.61 2.59 -22.96
CA ASP A 43 10.62 1.61 -23.38
C ASP A 43 10.75 1.47 -24.89
N ILE A 44 9.69 1.78 -25.65
CA ILE A 44 9.80 1.95 -27.11
C ILE A 44 10.77 3.10 -27.44
N PHE A 45 10.74 4.19 -26.67
CA PHE A 45 11.70 5.29 -26.81
C PHE A 45 13.13 4.82 -26.50
N MET A 46 13.33 4.05 -25.43
CA MET A 46 14.63 3.46 -25.10
C MET A 46 15.13 2.51 -26.19
N ILE A 47 14.30 1.60 -26.70
CA ILE A 47 14.66 0.76 -27.84
C ILE A 47 15.00 1.64 -29.06
N GLY A 48 14.31 2.77 -29.23
CA GLY A 48 14.63 3.79 -30.22
C GLY A 48 16.06 4.34 -30.11
N THR A 49 16.59 4.56 -28.90
CA THR A 49 17.98 5.04 -28.74
C THR A 49 18.97 3.95 -29.15
N PHE A 50 18.72 2.70 -28.80
CA PHE A 50 19.55 1.55 -29.23
C PHE A 50 19.48 1.28 -30.74
N ILE A 51 18.31 1.50 -31.36
CA ILE A 51 18.15 1.47 -32.81
C ILE A 51 19.00 2.58 -33.44
N CYS A 52 18.97 3.81 -32.93
CA CYS A 52 19.77 4.91 -33.45
C CYS A 52 21.28 4.59 -33.38
N ILE A 53 21.76 4.09 -32.23
CA ILE A 53 23.16 3.67 -32.07
C ILE A 53 23.51 2.55 -33.06
N SER A 54 22.60 1.61 -33.30
CA SER A 54 22.84 0.50 -34.23
C SER A 54 22.86 0.94 -35.69
N ILE A 55 22.01 1.91 -36.07
CA ILE A 55 22.06 2.55 -37.39
C ILE A 55 23.38 3.31 -37.56
N PHE A 56 23.81 4.09 -36.56
CA PHE A 56 25.12 4.74 -36.59
C PHE A 56 26.27 3.75 -36.71
N GLY A 57 26.24 2.65 -35.95
CA GLY A 57 27.20 1.56 -36.05
C GLY A 57 27.22 0.91 -37.44
N ALA A 58 26.06 0.76 -38.09
CA ALA A 58 25.96 0.24 -39.46
C ALA A 58 26.59 1.19 -40.51
N PHE A 59 26.58 2.50 -40.25
CA PHE A 59 27.32 3.49 -41.02
C PHE A 59 28.81 3.58 -40.63
N GLY A 60 29.30 2.71 -39.73
CA GLY A 60 30.67 2.72 -39.22
C GLY A 60 30.96 3.84 -38.23
N ILE A 61 29.92 4.53 -37.73
CA ILE A 61 30.05 5.66 -36.82
C ILE A 61 30.04 5.17 -35.38
N THR A 62 31.20 5.26 -34.76
CA THR A 62 31.48 4.95 -33.35
C THR A 62 32.05 6.18 -32.64
N ASN A 63 32.17 6.13 -31.31
CA ASN A 63 32.70 7.26 -30.52
C ASN A 63 34.16 7.61 -30.88
N SER A 64 34.89 6.71 -31.53
CA SER A 64 36.28 6.90 -31.93
C SER A 64 36.44 7.27 -33.41
N SER A 65 35.36 7.26 -34.19
CA SER A 65 35.41 7.59 -35.62
C SER A 65 35.19 9.07 -35.87
N SER A 66 35.81 9.60 -36.92
CA SER A 66 35.63 10.99 -37.35
C SER A 66 34.16 11.26 -37.70
N ALA A 67 33.57 12.30 -37.12
CA ALA A 67 32.19 12.66 -37.38
C ALA A 67 31.98 12.94 -38.89
N PRO A 68 30.89 12.43 -39.52
CA PRO A 68 30.55 12.78 -40.88
C PRO A 68 30.37 14.30 -41.02
N THR A 69 30.86 14.90 -42.10
CA THR A 69 30.73 16.35 -42.35
C THR A 69 29.88 16.64 -43.59
N GLY A 70 29.30 17.83 -43.65
CA GLY A 70 28.51 18.32 -44.80
C GLY A 70 27.21 17.54 -45.05
N PHE A 71 26.90 17.28 -46.32
CA PHE A 71 25.68 16.56 -46.73
C PHE A 71 25.57 15.14 -46.17
N ASN A 72 26.71 14.48 -45.91
CA ASN A 72 26.72 13.14 -45.33
C ASN A 72 26.17 13.13 -43.90
N LEU A 73 26.45 14.18 -43.10
CA LEU A 73 25.87 14.32 -41.76
C LEU A 73 24.34 14.42 -41.82
N VAL A 74 23.83 15.29 -42.69
CA VAL A 74 22.39 15.48 -42.87
C VAL A 74 21.73 14.20 -43.37
N GLY A 75 22.36 13.51 -44.33
CA GLY A 75 21.88 12.22 -44.85
C GLY A 75 21.79 11.17 -43.76
N VAL A 76 22.85 11.00 -42.96
CA VAL A 76 22.86 10.07 -41.82
C VAL A 76 21.79 10.43 -40.79
N LEU A 77 21.63 11.72 -40.44
CA LEU A 77 20.61 12.14 -39.48
C LEU A 77 19.19 11.88 -39.97
N VAL A 78 18.88 12.17 -41.24
CA VAL A 78 17.56 11.91 -41.81
C VAL A 78 17.28 10.42 -41.91
N VAL A 79 18.27 9.62 -42.34
CA VAL A 79 18.13 8.16 -42.40
C VAL A 79 17.95 7.57 -41.00
N THR A 80 18.72 8.03 -40.01
CA THR A 80 18.56 7.57 -38.63
C THR A 80 17.22 8.01 -38.05
N LEU A 81 16.78 9.24 -38.30
CA LEU A 81 15.47 9.74 -37.84
C LEU A 81 14.32 8.93 -38.43
N LEU A 82 14.27 8.80 -39.75
CA LEU A 82 13.20 8.05 -40.41
C LEU A 82 13.29 6.55 -40.11
N GLY A 83 14.50 6.00 -40.05
CA GLY A 83 14.75 4.60 -39.69
C GLY A 83 14.30 4.28 -38.27
N SER A 84 14.64 5.12 -37.29
CA SER A 84 14.18 4.94 -35.91
C SER A 84 12.67 5.09 -35.80
N MET A 85 12.08 6.10 -36.45
CA MET A 85 10.62 6.28 -36.48
C MET A 85 9.91 5.05 -37.04
N VAL A 86 10.37 4.50 -38.17
CA VAL A 86 9.74 3.34 -38.81
C VAL A 86 9.89 2.08 -37.96
N LEU A 87 11.09 1.80 -37.44
CA LEU A 87 11.32 0.60 -36.63
C LEU A 87 10.56 0.64 -35.30
N CYS A 88 10.55 1.80 -34.61
CA CYS A 88 9.73 1.99 -33.41
C CYS A 88 8.23 1.90 -33.74
N ALA A 89 7.78 2.48 -34.87
CA ALA A 89 6.38 2.39 -35.30
C ALA A 89 5.93 0.94 -35.54
N VAL A 90 6.78 0.13 -36.18
CA VAL A 90 6.54 -1.32 -36.35
C VAL A 90 6.47 -2.01 -34.99
N LEU A 91 7.40 -1.72 -34.09
CA LEU A 91 7.41 -2.28 -32.74
C LEU A 91 6.11 -1.93 -31.97
N GLY A 92 5.65 -0.69 -32.07
CA GLY A 92 4.38 -0.25 -31.46
C GLY A 92 3.17 -1.03 -31.98
N VAL A 93 3.11 -1.30 -33.28
CA VAL A 93 2.04 -2.14 -33.88
C VAL A 93 2.15 -3.60 -33.44
N VAL A 94 3.36 -4.14 -33.31
CA VAL A 94 3.56 -5.51 -32.81
C VAL A 94 3.06 -5.63 -31.37
N ILE A 95 3.40 -4.66 -30.52
CA ILE A 95 2.94 -4.60 -29.13
C ILE A 95 1.41 -4.49 -29.07
N GLU A 96 0.80 -3.63 -29.88
CA GLU A 96 -0.67 -3.54 -29.97
C GLU A 96 -1.30 -4.88 -30.32
N ARG A 97 -0.76 -5.59 -31.33
CA ARG A 97 -1.33 -6.86 -31.81
C ARG A 97 -1.18 -8.00 -30.82
N VAL A 98 -0.04 -8.09 -30.15
CA VAL A 98 0.32 -9.24 -29.31
C VAL A 98 -0.17 -9.05 -27.87
N ALA A 99 0.00 -7.85 -27.31
CA ALA A 99 -0.27 -7.60 -25.88
C ALA A 99 -1.65 -6.99 -25.65
N TYR A 100 -2.02 -5.95 -26.40
CA TYR A 100 -3.23 -5.18 -26.10
C TYR A 100 -4.48 -5.73 -26.78
N ARG A 101 -4.39 -6.11 -28.06
CA ARG A 101 -5.54 -6.54 -28.85
C ARG A 101 -6.29 -7.75 -28.28
N PRO A 102 -5.62 -8.79 -27.73
CA PRO A 102 -6.31 -9.92 -27.12
C PRO A 102 -7.06 -9.56 -25.83
N LEU A 103 -6.62 -8.51 -25.12
CA LEU A 103 -7.13 -8.15 -23.79
C LEU A 103 -8.20 -7.05 -23.82
N ARG A 104 -8.70 -6.64 -24.99
CA ARG A 104 -9.68 -5.55 -25.11
C ARG A 104 -11.01 -5.81 -24.40
N ASN A 105 -11.42 -7.07 -24.37
CA ASN A 105 -12.66 -7.50 -23.71
C ASN A 105 -12.38 -8.02 -22.29
N ALA A 106 -11.12 -8.00 -21.83
CA ALA A 106 -10.74 -8.46 -20.53
C ALA A 106 -11.01 -7.38 -19.46
N PRO A 107 -11.11 -7.75 -18.16
CA PRO A 107 -11.31 -6.80 -17.08
C PRO A 107 -10.22 -5.72 -17.06
N ARG A 108 -10.58 -4.51 -16.60
CA ARG A 108 -9.74 -3.29 -16.65
C ARG A 108 -8.31 -3.45 -16.15
N LEU A 109 -8.05 -4.36 -15.22
CA LEU A 109 -6.71 -4.62 -14.67
C LEU A 109 -5.79 -5.39 -15.64
N ALA A 110 -6.33 -6.26 -16.50
CA ALA A 110 -5.51 -7.14 -17.34
C ALA A 110 -4.70 -6.40 -18.41
N PRO A 111 -5.25 -5.44 -19.18
CA PRO A 111 -4.46 -4.66 -20.14
C PRO A 111 -3.31 -3.89 -19.49
N LEU A 112 -3.52 -3.35 -18.29
CA LEU A 112 -2.49 -2.62 -17.55
C LEU A 112 -1.32 -3.52 -17.14
N ILE A 113 -1.63 -4.71 -16.62
CA ILE A 113 -0.62 -5.69 -16.25
C ILE A 113 0.17 -6.13 -17.50
N SER A 114 -0.51 -6.33 -18.63
CA SER A 114 0.15 -6.65 -19.89
C SER A 114 1.05 -5.51 -20.37
N ALA A 115 0.62 -4.26 -20.23
CA ALA A 115 1.43 -3.07 -20.54
C ALA A 115 2.75 -3.04 -19.77
N ILE A 116 2.67 -3.30 -18.46
CA ILE A 116 3.83 -3.37 -17.58
C ILE A 116 4.71 -4.58 -17.94
N GLY A 117 4.11 -5.74 -18.24
CA GLY A 117 4.86 -6.92 -18.68
C GLY A 117 5.64 -6.67 -19.98
N VAL A 118 5.04 -5.97 -20.95
CA VAL A 118 5.75 -5.57 -22.19
C VAL A 118 6.88 -4.61 -21.89
N SER A 119 6.66 -3.63 -20.99
CA SER A 119 7.67 -2.67 -20.54
C SER A 119 8.93 -3.39 -20.04
N LEU A 120 8.77 -4.32 -19.08
CA LEU A 120 9.88 -5.12 -18.55
C LEU A 120 10.55 -5.99 -19.63
N ILE A 121 9.77 -6.60 -20.54
CA ILE A 121 10.34 -7.37 -21.66
C ILE A 121 11.22 -6.49 -22.56
N LEU A 122 10.77 -5.27 -22.87
CA LEU A 122 11.55 -4.33 -23.68
C LEU A 122 12.81 -3.88 -22.96
N GLU A 123 12.71 -3.59 -21.66
CA GLU A 123 13.87 -3.26 -20.81
C GLU A 123 14.91 -4.38 -20.83
N ASP A 124 14.49 -5.63 -20.66
CA ASP A 124 15.37 -6.80 -20.68
C ASP A 124 15.94 -7.08 -22.07
N ILE A 125 15.18 -6.85 -23.14
CA ILE A 125 15.73 -6.84 -24.51
C ILE A 125 16.84 -5.79 -24.63
N GLY A 126 16.67 -4.62 -24.03
CA GLY A 126 17.70 -3.57 -23.94
C GLY A 126 18.98 -4.06 -23.26
N LYS A 127 18.84 -4.68 -22.07
CA LYS A 127 19.96 -5.28 -21.32
C LYS A 127 20.70 -6.33 -22.14
N LEU A 128 19.96 -7.20 -22.85
CA LEU A 128 20.54 -8.23 -23.71
C LEU A 128 21.23 -7.67 -24.95
N TRP A 129 20.70 -6.59 -25.52
CA TRP A 129 21.22 -6.03 -26.77
C TRP A 129 22.49 -5.20 -26.56
N LYS A 130 22.52 -4.32 -25.55
CA LYS A 130 23.65 -3.40 -25.33
C LYS A 130 24.35 -3.55 -23.98
N GLY A 131 23.89 -4.44 -23.12
CA GLY A 131 24.44 -4.65 -21.78
C GLY A 131 23.73 -3.84 -20.69
N ILE A 132 24.17 -4.04 -19.45
CA ILE A 132 23.62 -3.41 -18.23
C ILE A 132 24.35 -2.08 -17.92
N THR A 133 25.41 -1.75 -18.66
CA THR A 133 26.16 -0.51 -18.45
C THR A 133 25.61 0.65 -19.28
N ILE A 134 26.02 1.86 -18.91
CA ILE A 134 25.71 3.06 -19.71
C ILE A 134 26.38 2.93 -21.08
N VAL A 135 25.59 3.10 -22.13
CA VAL A 135 26.02 3.02 -23.52
C VAL A 135 26.24 4.45 -24.04
N PRO A 136 27.46 4.81 -24.42
CA PRO A 136 27.73 6.13 -25.00
C PRO A 136 27.08 6.26 -26.38
N PHE A 137 26.40 7.39 -26.60
CA PHE A 137 25.71 7.71 -27.84
C PHE A 137 26.61 8.58 -28.73
N PRO A 138 26.94 8.14 -29.97
CA PRO A 138 27.86 8.85 -30.85
C PRO A 138 27.49 10.33 -31.08
N GLN A 139 28.40 11.22 -30.70
CA GLN A 139 28.25 12.68 -30.83
C GLN A 139 28.64 13.14 -32.24
N ILE A 140 27.74 12.90 -33.20
CA ILE A 140 27.99 13.20 -34.63
C ILE A 140 27.64 14.63 -35.01
N PHE A 141 26.79 15.30 -34.23
CA PHE A 141 26.35 16.66 -34.51
C PHE A 141 27.31 17.66 -33.84
N PRO A 142 27.74 18.72 -34.54
CA PRO A 142 28.56 19.77 -33.92
C PRO A 142 27.90 20.30 -32.65
N GLN A 143 28.67 20.51 -31.60
CA GLN A 143 28.26 21.07 -30.32
C GLN A 143 28.73 22.53 -30.23
N ASN A 144 28.37 23.34 -31.23
CA ASN A 144 28.75 24.74 -31.30
C ASN A 144 27.83 25.57 -30.39
N THR A 145 28.41 26.39 -29.53
CA THR A 145 27.65 27.28 -28.66
C THR A 145 27.48 28.66 -29.30
N TYR A 146 26.22 29.09 -29.45
CA TYR A 146 25.83 30.43 -29.90
C TYR A 146 25.41 31.27 -28.70
N TYR A 147 25.82 32.53 -28.66
CA TYR A 147 25.45 33.47 -27.60
C TYR A 147 24.45 34.50 -28.12
N ILE A 148 23.28 34.58 -27.49
CA ILE A 148 22.29 35.64 -27.74
C ILE A 148 22.21 36.48 -26.45
N GLY A 149 22.93 37.60 -26.44
CA GLY A 149 23.13 38.36 -25.22
C GLY A 149 23.83 37.50 -24.16
N PRO A 150 23.28 37.36 -22.93
CA PRO A 150 23.94 36.61 -21.89
C PRO A 150 23.47 35.14 -21.80
N VAL A 151 22.69 34.67 -22.78
CA VAL A 151 22.13 33.31 -22.87
C VAL A 151 22.90 32.53 -23.94
N SER A 152 23.22 31.27 -23.64
CA SER A 152 23.91 30.36 -24.54
C SER A 152 22.97 29.27 -25.08
N PHE A 153 23.05 29.01 -26.37
CA PHE A 153 22.31 27.97 -27.09
C PHE A 153 23.30 27.03 -27.78
N SER A 154 23.16 25.73 -27.59
CA SER A 154 23.88 24.75 -28.40
C SER A 154 23.22 24.59 -29.77
N SER A 155 24.01 24.30 -30.81
CA SER A 155 23.48 23.86 -32.11
C SER A 155 22.54 22.66 -31.97
N VAL A 156 22.77 21.77 -30.99
CA VAL A 156 21.87 20.65 -30.69
C VAL A 156 20.52 21.13 -30.16
N ASP A 157 20.49 22.20 -29.34
CA ASP A 157 19.23 22.78 -28.86
C ASP A 157 18.39 23.27 -30.04
N ILE A 158 19.00 23.99 -30.99
CA ILE A 158 18.31 24.47 -32.20
C ILE A 158 17.71 23.29 -32.99
N LEU A 159 18.44 22.18 -33.13
CA LEU A 159 17.95 20.97 -33.78
C LEU A 159 16.74 20.40 -33.04
N VAL A 160 16.79 20.31 -31.71
CA VAL A 160 15.66 19.85 -30.86
C VAL A 160 14.44 20.72 -31.13
N PHE A 161 14.59 22.05 -31.09
CA PHE A 161 13.51 22.99 -31.35
C PHE A 161 12.84 22.77 -32.71
N VAL A 162 13.64 22.74 -33.77
CA VAL A 162 13.14 22.62 -35.14
C VAL A 162 12.42 21.30 -35.33
N VAL A 163 13.05 20.17 -34.98
CA VAL A 163 12.47 18.84 -35.20
C VAL A 163 11.22 18.66 -34.33
N ALA A 164 11.27 19.05 -33.06
CA ALA A 164 10.15 18.85 -32.16
C ALA A 164 8.92 19.69 -32.57
N ILE A 165 9.08 20.97 -32.88
CA ILE A 165 7.97 21.82 -33.32
C ILE A 165 7.38 21.32 -34.65
N VAL A 166 8.21 20.93 -35.61
CA VAL A 166 7.74 20.40 -36.90
C VAL A 166 6.89 19.14 -36.69
N LEU A 167 7.36 18.19 -35.88
CA LEU A 167 6.62 16.95 -35.60
C LEU A 167 5.34 17.20 -34.81
N MET A 168 5.37 18.09 -33.82
CA MET A 168 4.21 18.51 -33.03
C MET A 168 3.11 19.14 -33.91
N VAL A 169 3.49 20.10 -34.76
CA VAL A 169 2.57 20.78 -35.69
C VAL A 169 2.04 19.79 -36.73
N ALA A 170 2.90 18.93 -37.29
CA ALA A 170 2.50 17.91 -38.25
C ALA A 170 1.48 16.94 -37.65
N LEU A 171 1.71 16.50 -36.40
CA LEU A 171 0.78 15.61 -35.70
C LEU A 171 -0.55 16.30 -35.42
N GLN A 172 -0.52 17.53 -34.89
CA GLN A 172 -1.72 18.30 -34.60
C GLN A 172 -2.55 18.53 -35.87
N TRP A 173 -1.90 18.90 -36.97
CA TRP A 173 -2.55 19.05 -38.27
C TRP A 173 -3.16 17.73 -38.74
N MET A 174 -2.42 16.62 -38.63
CA MET A 174 -2.92 15.31 -39.02
C MET A 174 -4.16 14.90 -38.23
N VAL A 175 -4.18 15.03 -36.90
CA VAL A 175 -5.33 14.60 -36.09
C VAL A 175 -6.55 15.51 -36.27
N THR A 176 -6.34 16.82 -36.45
CA THR A 176 -7.45 17.77 -36.61
C THR A 176 -8.02 17.79 -38.02
N SER A 177 -7.18 17.63 -39.05
CA SER A 177 -7.56 17.93 -40.44
C SER A 177 -7.76 16.69 -41.32
N THR A 178 -7.17 15.54 -40.98
CA THR A 178 -7.23 14.35 -41.86
C THR A 178 -8.41 13.42 -41.57
N ARG A 179 -8.72 12.54 -42.54
CA ARG A 179 -9.75 11.49 -42.39
C ARG A 179 -9.41 10.51 -41.26
N ILE A 180 -8.13 10.13 -41.14
CA ILE A 180 -7.64 9.25 -40.06
C ILE A 180 -7.82 9.96 -38.72
N GLY A 181 -7.50 11.26 -38.63
CA GLY A 181 -7.71 12.08 -37.44
C GLY A 181 -9.17 12.20 -37.00
N ARG A 182 -10.10 12.33 -37.95
CA ARG A 182 -11.55 12.27 -37.65
C ARG A 182 -11.98 10.91 -37.12
N ALA A 183 -11.49 9.83 -37.73
CA ALA A 183 -11.77 8.47 -37.27
C ALA A 183 -11.19 8.21 -35.87
N MET A 184 -9.98 8.67 -35.57
CA MET A 184 -9.36 8.62 -34.24
C MET A 184 -10.24 9.29 -33.17
N ARG A 185 -10.69 10.52 -33.42
CA ARG A 185 -11.56 11.26 -32.49
C ARG A 185 -12.94 10.62 -32.33
N ALA A 186 -13.50 10.03 -33.38
CA ALA A 186 -14.78 9.31 -33.30
C ALA A 186 -14.65 8.05 -32.42
N VAL A 187 -13.59 7.26 -32.61
CA VAL A 187 -13.33 6.04 -31.81
C VAL A 187 -13.03 6.39 -30.35
N ALA A 188 -12.36 7.51 -30.08
CA ALA A 188 -12.12 8.01 -28.73
C ALA A 188 -13.41 8.35 -27.96
N GLN A 189 -14.43 8.86 -28.66
CA GLN A 189 -15.70 9.24 -28.02
C GLN A 189 -16.60 8.03 -27.79
N ASP A 190 -16.79 7.20 -28.82
CA ASP A 190 -17.60 5.99 -28.74
C ASP A 190 -17.12 4.98 -29.79
N ARG A 191 -16.48 3.92 -29.31
CA ARG A 191 -15.93 2.86 -30.17
C ARG A 191 -17.02 2.08 -30.88
N GLU A 192 -18.15 1.84 -30.22
CA GLU A 192 -19.25 1.04 -30.76
C GLU A 192 -19.99 1.83 -31.82
N ALA A 193 -20.34 3.08 -31.55
CA ALA A 193 -20.94 3.97 -32.54
C ALA A 193 -20.00 4.19 -33.74
N ALA A 194 -18.70 4.39 -33.51
CA ALA A 194 -17.74 4.52 -34.61
C ALA A 194 -17.68 3.25 -35.48
N ALA A 195 -17.73 2.06 -34.87
CA ALA A 195 -17.78 0.79 -35.59
C ALA A 195 -19.06 0.67 -36.44
N LEU A 196 -20.21 1.07 -35.90
CA LEU A 196 -21.50 1.09 -36.62
C LEU A 196 -21.48 2.07 -37.81
N MET A 197 -20.71 3.16 -37.72
CA MET A 197 -20.49 4.12 -38.82
C MET A 197 -19.46 3.62 -39.87
N GLY A 198 -19.05 2.35 -39.80
CA GLY A 198 -18.13 1.73 -40.76
C GLY A 198 -16.65 2.04 -40.52
N VAL A 199 -16.29 2.63 -39.38
CA VAL A 199 -14.89 2.87 -39.02
C VAL A 199 -14.28 1.56 -38.49
N ASN A 200 -13.19 1.10 -39.11
CA ASN A 200 -12.46 -0.05 -38.60
C ASN A 200 -11.65 0.32 -37.35
N VAL A 201 -12.25 0.16 -36.17
CA VAL A 201 -11.68 0.48 -34.85
C VAL A 201 -10.28 -0.15 -34.67
N ASN A 202 -10.13 -1.43 -35.03
CA ASN A 202 -8.86 -2.15 -34.91
C ASN A 202 -7.74 -1.48 -35.71
N ARG A 203 -8.04 -1.04 -36.94
CA ARG A 203 -7.07 -0.35 -37.80
C ARG A 203 -6.71 1.03 -37.23
N ILE A 204 -7.69 1.77 -36.72
CA ILE A 204 -7.45 3.10 -36.15
C ILE A 204 -6.59 3.01 -34.90
N ILE A 205 -6.83 2.04 -34.02
CA ILE A 205 -5.99 1.82 -32.84
C ILE A 205 -4.56 1.44 -33.25
N ALA A 206 -4.38 0.50 -34.19
CA ALA A 206 -3.06 0.12 -34.68
C ALA A 206 -2.29 1.31 -35.31
N ILE A 207 -2.97 2.16 -36.10
CA ILE A 207 -2.38 3.38 -36.66
C ILE A 207 -1.96 4.36 -35.55
N THR A 208 -2.75 4.45 -34.47
CA THR A 208 -2.43 5.32 -33.33
C THR A 208 -1.16 4.85 -32.63
N PHE A 209 -1.05 3.54 -32.36
CA PHE A 209 0.18 2.94 -31.81
C PHE A 209 1.38 3.13 -32.74
N LEU A 210 1.19 2.99 -34.06
CA LEU A 210 2.21 3.23 -35.08
C LEU A 210 2.77 4.66 -34.99
N ILE A 211 1.90 5.66 -35.01
CA ILE A 211 2.31 7.07 -34.99
C ILE A 211 2.93 7.44 -33.64
N GLY A 212 2.31 7.04 -32.53
CA GLY A 212 2.84 7.31 -31.18
C GLY A 212 4.24 6.75 -31.02
N ALA A 213 4.44 5.46 -31.33
CA ALA A 213 5.75 4.82 -31.26
C ALA A 213 6.76 5.42 -32.25
N GLY A 214 6.31 5.90 -33.42
CA GLY A 214 7.16 6.65 -34.34
C GLY A 214 7.69 7.94 -33.73
N LEU A 215 6.85 8.72 -33.04
CA LEU A 215 7.28 9.95 -32.34
C LEU A 215 8.29 9.65 -31.22
N ALA A 216 8.11 8.54 -30.51
CA ALA A 216 9.10 8.06 -29.53
C ALA A 216 10.46 7.76 -30.20
N GLY A 217 10.47 7.14 -31.39
CA GLY A 217 11.70 6.93 -32.17
C GLY A 217 12.38 8.23 -32.62
N ALA A 218 11.60 9.27 -32.95
CA ALA A 218 12.13 10.60 -33.26
C ALA A 218 12.74 11.28 -32.04
N ALA A 219 12.02 11.25 -30.91
CA ALA A 219 12.50 11.79 -29.65
C ALA A 219 13.78 11.10 -29.17
N ALA A 220 13.92 9.79 -29.43
CA ALA A 220 15.09 9.00 -29.04
C ALA A 220 16.39 9.48 -29.71
N LEU A 221 16.34 9.82 -31.00
CA LEU A 221 17.49 10.40 -31.71
C LEU A 221 17.88 11.75 -31.10
N ILE A 222 16.90 12.61 -30.85
CA ILE A 222 17.12 13.95 -30.30
C ILE A 222 17.74 13.88 -28.90
N TRP A 223 17.20 12.98 -28.05
CA TRP A 223 17.74 12.73 -26.71
C TRP A 223 19.19 12.25 -26.76
N GLY A 224 19.48 11.24 -27.59
CA GLY A 224 20.82 10.68 -27.71
C GLY A 224 21.85 11.72 -28.17
N LEU A 225 21.47 12.60 -29.11
CA LEU A 225 22.34 13.69 -29.57
C LEU A 225 22.55 14.77 -28.50
N LYS A 226 21.57 15.02 -27.62
CA LYS A 226 21.66 16.03 -26.56
C LYS A 226 22.47 15.56 -25.35
N TYR A 227 22.18 14.36 -24.84
CA TYR A 227 22.75 13.87 -23.57
C TYR A 227 23.97 12.96 -23.77
N GLY A 228 24.15 12.40 -24.96
CA GLY A 228 25.34 11.62 -25.32
C GLY A 228 25.49 10.26 -24.64
N ASN A 229 24.48 9.81 -23.92
CA ASN A 229 24.43 8.50 -23.31
C ASN A 229 23.00 7.94 -23.34
N THR A 230 22.90 6.63 -23.20
CA THR A 230 21.64 5.92 -22.99
C THR A 230 21.89 4.72 -22.10
N ASN A 231 20.88 4.29 -21.36
CA ASN A 231 20.88 3.05 -20.59
C ASN A 231 19.54 2.34 -20.75
N PHE A 232 19.39 1.17 -20.14
CA PHE A 232 18.17 0.37 -20.23
C PHE A 232 17.04 0.89 -19.32
N THR A 233 17.33 1.62 -18.24
CA THR A 233 16.27 2.19 -17.38
C THR A 233 15.68 3.49 -17.92
N LEU A 234 16.31 4.08 -18.95
CA LEU A 234 15.97 5.38 -19.51
C LEU A 234 14.50 5.47 -19.94
N GLY A 235 14.01 4.39 -20.57
CA GLY A 235 12.65 4.33 -21.11
C GLY A 235 11.60 4.48 -20.02
N PHE A 236 11.78 3.75 -18.93
CA PHE A 236 10.92 3.84 -17.76
C PHE A 236 10.91 5.24 -17.14
N THR A 237 12.08 5.78 -16.79
CA THR A 237 12.20 7.08 -16.11
C THR A 237 11.62 8.22 -16.96
N LEU A 238 12.02 8.34 -18.23
CA LEU A 238 11.50 9.40 -19.10
C LEU A 238 10.06 9.15 -19.52
N GLY A 239 9.65 7.89 -19.63
CA GLY A 239 8.27 7.51 -19.85
C GLY A 239 7.36 8.09 -18.77
N LEU A 240 7.77 8.03 -17.51
CA LEU A 240 7.03 8.62 -16.40
C LEU A 240 6.98 10.15 -16.44
N PHE A 241 8.05 10.84 -16.85
CA PHE A 241 8.03 12.31 -16.99
C PHE A 241 7.14 12.76 -18.13
N ALA A 242 7.24 12.08 -19.27
CA ALA A 242 6.37 12.32 -20.43
C ALA A 242 4.91 12.01 -20.12
N PHE A 243 4.66 10.95 -19.36
CA PHE A 243 3.34 10.62 -18.88
C PHE A 243 2.80 11.69 -17.90
N THR A 244 3.64 12.15 -16.98
CA THR A 244 3.31 13.25 -16.07
C THR A 244 2.96 14.53 -16.84
N ALA A 245 3.71 14.82 -17.90
CA ALA A 245 3.42 15.90 -18.83
C ALA A 245 2.09 15.72 -19.58
N ALA A 246 1.78 14.51 -20.04
CA ALA A 246 0.49 14.19 -20.66
C ALA A 246 -0.68 14.39 -19.70
N VAL A 247 -0.55 13.95 -18.46
CA VAL A 247 -1.56 14.11 -17.39
C VAL A 247 -1.71 15.58 -17.01
N LEU A 248 -0.60 16.30 -16.82
CA LEU A 248 -0.56 17.73 -16.55
C LEU A 248 -1.31 18.51 -17.64
N GLY A 249 -1.04 18.18 -18.91
CA GLY A 249 -1.70 18.78 -20.06
C GLY A 249 -3.20 18.48 -20.16
N GLY A 250 -3.62 17.35 -19.60
CA GLY A 250 -4.94 16.76 -19.75
C GLY A 250 -4.89 15.60 -20.74
N ILE A 251 -5.11 14.38 -20.23
CA ILE A 251 -4.99 13.17 -21.05
C ILE A 251 -6.07 13.17 -22.15
N GLY A 252 -5.69 12.77 -23.36
CA GLY A 252 -6.52 12.86 -24.57
C GLY A 252 -6.48 14.21 -25.29
N ASN A 253 -5.94 15.28 -24.68
CA ASN A 253 -5.72 16.57 -25.35
C ASN A 253 -4.27 16.73 -25.85
N LEU A 254 -4.08 16.61 -27.17
CA LEU A 254 -2.77 16.76 -27.83
C LEU A 254 -2.07 18.08 -27.49
N VAL A 255 -2.78 19.21 -27.59
CA VAL A 255 -2.21 20.54 -27.33
C VAL A 255 -1.89 20.71 -25.85
N GLY A 256 -2.76 20.17 -24.99
CA GLY A 256 -2.51 20.05 -23.56
C GLY A 256 -1.19 19.33 -23.29
N ALA A 257 -1.00 18.15 -23.85
CA ALA A 257 0.19 17.34 -23.63
C ALA A 257 1.49 18.01 -24.11
N MET A 258 1.44 18.74 -25.23
CA MET A 258 2.59 19.52 -25.72
C MET A 258 3.00 20.61 -24.73
N LEU A 259 2.03 21.38 -24.23
CA LEU A 259 2.29 22.40 -23.21
C LEU A 259 2.70 21.79 -21.87
N GLY A 260 2.11 20.65 -21.50
CA GLY A 260 2.49 19.89 -20.32
C GLY A 260 3.95 19.42 -20.37
N GLY A 261 4.43 18.96 -21.53
CA GLY A 261 5.83 18.57 -21.73
C GLY A 261 6.79 19.74 -21.50
N VAL A 262 6.49 20.88 -22.12
CA VAL A 262 7.28 22.12 -21.93
C VAL A 262 7.27 22.57 -20.47
N LEU A 263 6.10 22.53 -19.80
CA LEU A 263 5.98 22.91 -18.39
C LEU A 263 6.78 21.97 -17.47
N ILE A 264 6.70 20.66 -17.67
CA ILE A 264 7.48 19.70 -16.88
C ILE A 264 8.98 19.90 -17.10
N GLY A 265 9.43 20.13 -18.33
CA GLY A 265 10.84 20.44 -18.60
C GLY A 265 11.31 21.73 -17.92
N VAL A 266 10.47 22.77 -17.90
CA VAL A 266 10.76 24.01 -17.17
C VAL A 266 10.78 23.77 -15.66
N VAL A 267 9.84 23.01 -15.12
CA VAL A 267 9.82 22.65 -13.69
C VAL A 267 11.07 21.87 -13.31
N GLU A 268 11.52 20.94 -14.15
CA GLU A 268 12.75 20.18 -13.95
C GLU A 268 13.97 21.10 -13.90
N ALA A 269 14.13 22.00 -14.89
CA ALA A 269 15.26 22.93 -14.93
C ALA A 269 15.21 23.98 -13.82
N LEU A 270 14.02 24.36 -13.33
CA LEU A 270 13.92 25.25 -12.17
C LEU A 270 14.18 24.51 -10.86
N ALA A 271 13.89 23.21 -10.79
CA ALA A 271 14.16 22.40 -9.61
C ALA A 271 15.66 22.25 -9.33
N THR A 272 16.52 22.29 -10.37
CA THR A 272 17.98 22.29 -10.21
C THR A 272 18.51 23.59 -9.60
N LEU A 273 17.74 24.69 -9.62
CA LEU A 273 18.12 25.98 -9.04
C LEU A 273 17.85 26.10 -7.53
N ILE A 274 17.17 25.13 -6.91
CA ILE A 274 16.86 25.18 -5.48
C ILE A 274 18.16 25.06 -4.68
N PRO A 275 18.57 26.09 -3.91
CA PRO A 275 19.86 26.08 -3.22
C PRO A 275 19.91 25.07 -2.06
N ASP A 276 21.09 24.50 -1.86
CA ASP A 276 21.46 23.68 -0.70
C ASP A 276 21.33 24.49 0.59
N SER A 277 20.48 24.03 1.50
CA SER A 277 20.34 24.59 2.85
C SER A 277 21.49 24.13 3.73
N THR A 278 22.69 24.68 3.52
CA THR A 278 23.80 24.44 4.46
C THR A 278 23.79 25.43 5.64
N ASN A 279 23.17 26.62 5.54
CA ASN A 279 23.15 27.60 6.66
C ASN A 279 21.94 28.58 6.64
N GLY A 280 20.75 28.12 7.04
CA GLY A 280 19.66 29.00 7.47
C GLY A 280 18.46 29.08 6.52
N GLY A 281 17.40 28.37 6.89
CA GLY A 281 15.98 28.69 6.61
C GLY A 281 15.59 28.94 5.16
N PHE A 282 15.09 27.87 4.51
CA PHE A 282 14.44 27.84 3.18
C PHE A 282 15.34 27.44 1.99
N GLY A 283 16.06 26.31 2.11
CA GLY A 283 16.65 25.54 1.01
C GLY A 283 16.43 24.04 1.23
N LEU A 284 16.57 23.20 0.20
CA LEU A 284 16.52 21.73 0.35
C LEU A 284 17.88 21.22 0.86
N PRO A 285 17.93 20.12 1.64
CA PRO A 285 19.16 19.68 2.31
C PRO A 285 20.38 19.54 1.40
N HIS A 286 20.20 19.07 0.17
CA HIS A 286 21.22 18.93 -0.88
C HIS A 286 20.64 19.34 -2.23
N GLY A 287 21.36 20.16 -2.99
CA GLY A 287 20.84 20.83 -4.19
C GLY A 287 20.58 19.87 -5.34
N GLY A 288 19.36 19.94 -5.88
CA GLY A 288 19.00 19.69 -7.28
C GLY A 288 19.12 18.27 -7.87
N ALA A 289 20.10 17.45 -7.49
CA ALA A 289 20.54 16.35 -8.35
C ALA A 289 19.52 15.20 -8.49
N PRO A 290 18.71 14.84 -7.46
CA PRO A 290 17.54 13.95 -7.62
C PRO A 290 16.19 14.59 -7.25
N TRP A 291 16.18 15.72 -6.54
CA TRP A 291 14.92 16.40 -6.15
C TRP A 291 14.06 16.79 -7.34
N HIS A 292 14.66 17.06 -8.50
CA HIS A 292 13.91 17.39 -9.71
C HIS A 292 12.90 16.29 -10.09
N VAL A 293 13.27 15.02 -9.94
CA VAL A 293 12.41 13.86 -10.19
C VAL A 293 11.24 13.82 -9.20
N ALA A 294 11.52 13.95 -7.90
CA ALA A 294 10.48 13.97 -6.87
C ALA A 294 9.51 15.14 -7.04
N ILE A 295 10.01 16.33 -7.41
CA ILE A 295 9.20 17.52 -7.65
C ILE A 295 8.23 17.30 -8.82
N ILE A 296 8.66 16.66 -9.91
CA ILE A 296 7.78 16.32 -11.05
C ILE A 296 6.59 15.46 -10.58
N PHE A 297 6.83 14.43 -9.78
CA PHE A 297 5.76 13.58 -9.25
C PHE A 297 4.91 14.28 -8.19
N ILE A 298 5.47 15.16 -7.37
CA ILE A 298 4.68 15.98 -6.44
C ILE A 298 3.72 16.89 -7.22
N VAL A 299 4.19 17.52 -8.30
CA VAL A 299 3.36 18.34 -9.19
C VAL A 299 2.24 17.50 -9.82
N LEU A 300 2.53 16.28 -10.28
CA LEU A 300 1.53 15.33 -10.78
C LEU A 300 0.44 15.05 -9.74
N ILE A 301 0.83 14.67 -8.52
CA ILE A 301 -0.11 14.33 -7.45
C ILE A 301 -0.96 15.54 -7.08
N LEU A 302 -0.35 16.72 -6.90
CA LEU A 302 -1.08 17.94 -6.58
C LEU A 302 -2.13 18.26 -7.66
N ILE A 303 -1.75 18.15 -8.92
CA ILE A 303 -2.65 18.49 -10.03
C ILE A 303 -3.76 17.48 -10.16
N LEU A 304 -3.50 16.18 -10.02
CA LEU A 304 -4.58 15.19 -10.01
C LEU A 304 -5.57 15.41 -8.85
N VAL A 305 -5.09 15.83 -7.69
CA VAL A 305 -5.93 16.07 -6.50
C VAL A 305 -6.79 17.33 -6.64
N PHE A 306 -6.26 18.39 -7.25
CA PHE A 306 -6.94 19.68 -7.39
C PHE A 306 -7.66 19.88 -8.73
N ARG A 307 -7.15 19.29 -9.81
CA ARG A 307 -7.65 19.34 -11.20
C ARG A 307 -7.35 18.02 -11.96
N PRO A 308 -8.11 16.94 -11.71
CA PRO A 308 -7.87 15.63 -12.32
C PRO A 308 -7.97 15.62 -13.86
N SER A 309 -8.65 16.59 -14.46
CA SER A 309 -8.71 16.77 -15.92
C SER A 309 -7.43 17.38 -16.53
N GLY A 310 -6.43 17.73 -15.73
CA GLY A 310 -5.25 18.47 -16.17
C GLY A 310 -5.55 19.95 -16.45
N LEU A 311 -4.58 20.67 -17.00
CA LEU A 311 -4.65 22.11 -17.26
C LEU A 311 -5.63 22.47 -18.39
N LEU A 312 -5.67 21.67 -19.45
CA LEU A 312 -6.48 21.92 -20.66
C LEU A 312 -7.45 20.78 -21.00
N GLY A 313 -7.63 19.78 -20.14
CA GLY A 313 -8.63 18.74 -20.36
C GLY A 313 -10.05 19.25 -20.09
N GLN A 314 -10.98 18.89 -20.97
CA GLN A 314 -12.40 19.15 -20.77
C GLN A 314 -12.94 18.13 -19.76
N GLY A 315 -13.50 18.61 -18.64
CA GLY A 315 -14.14 17.71 -17.69
C GLY A 315 -15.41 17.12 -18.29
N ASP A 316 -15.60 15.81 -18.15
CA ASP A 316 -16.84 15.16 -18.57
C ASP A 316 -18.04 15.80 -17.89
N THR A 317 -18.89 16.46 -18.70
CA THR A 317 -20.10 17.14 -18.23
C THR A 317 -21.03 16.17 -17.48
N ASN A 318 -21.04 14.89 -17.87
CA ASN A 318 -21.84 13.84 -17.24
C ASN A 318 -21.32 13.48 -15.84
N VAL A 319 -20.01 13.51 -15.61
CA VAL A 319 -19.39 13.29 -14.29
C VAL A 319 -19.60 14.51 -13.39
N ALA A 320 -19.58 15.72 -13.94
CA ALA A 320 -19.91 16.94 -13.20
C ALA A 320 -21.36 16.95 -12.71
N ILE A 321 -22.31 16.45 -13.52
CA ILE A 321 -23.73 16.31 -13.15
C ILE A 321 -23.90 15.20 -12.09
N ALA A 322 -23.24 14.06 -12.24
CA ALA A 322 -23.27 12.98 -11.24
C ALA A 322 -22.67 13.41 -9.89
N ASN A 323 -21.58 14.17 -9.91
CA ASN A 323 -20.96 14.74 -8.71
C ASN A 323 -21.79 15.87 -8.07
N ALA A 324 -22.65 16.53 -8.83
CA ALA A 324 -23.60 17.52 -8.29
C ALA A 324 -24.79 16.85 -7.55
N LEU A 325 -25.11 15.60 -7.87
CA LEU A 325 -26.21 14.85 -7.24
C LEU A 325 -25.81 14.17 -5.92
N VAL A 326 -24.51 13.98 -5.67
CA VAL A 326 -23.99 13.42 -4.41
C VAL A 326 -23.41 14.58 -3.58
N PRO A 327 -23.84 14.81 -2.32
CA PRO A 327 -23.27 15.88 -1.51
C PRO A 327 -21.78 15.59 -1.24
N ALA A 328 -20.91 16.23 -2.02
CA ALA A 328 -19.47 16.17 -1.84
C ALA A 328 -19.14 16.84 -0.50
N ARG A 329 -18.92 16.01 0.53
CA ARG A 329 -18.44 16.48 1.82
C ARG A 329 -17.11 17.19 1.60
N ASP A 330 -17.03 18.45 2.03
CA ASP A 330 -15.96 19.38 1.67
C ASP A 330 -14.59 18.91 2.18
N THR A 331 -13.92 18.13 1.33
CA THR A 331 -12.70 17.36 1.65
C THR A 331 -11.49 18.26 1.88
N ARG A 332 -11.56 19.52 1.44
CA ARG A 332 -10.55 20.57 1.69
C ARG A 332 -10.42 20.86 3.19
N ALA A 333 -11.55 20.94 3.90
CA ALA A 333 -11.56 21.15 5.35
C ALA A 333 -11.06 19.90 6.11
N LEU A 334 -11.22 18.71 5.55
CA LEU A 334 -10.77 17.44 6.13
C LEU A 334 -9.24 17.29 6.03
N LEU A 335 -8.66 17.59 4.86
CA LEU A 335 -7.20 17.62 4.66
C LEU A 335 -6.50 18.64 5.56
N ILE A 336 -7.06 19.85 5.70
CA ILE A 336 -6.54 20.88 6.63
C ILE A 336 -6.63 20.38 8.09
N LYS A 337 -7.72 19.70 8.47
CA LYS A 337 -7.86 19.10 9.82
C LYS A 337 -6.84 17.99 10.09
N TRP A 338 -6.42 17.23 9.07
CA TRP A 338 -5.39 16.19 9.23
C TRP A 338 -3.98 16.77 9.25
N ILE A 339 -3.66 17.77 8.43
CA ILE A 339 -2.37 18.47 8.48
C ILE A 339 -2.19 19.15 9.84
N VAL A 340 -3.22 19.88 10.31
CA VAL A 340 -3.25 20.45 11.66
C VAL A 340 -3.25 19.34 12.72
N GLY A 341 -3.99 18.24 12.50
CA GLY A 341 -4.03 17.08 13.37
C GLY A 341 -2.78 16.20 13.37
N LEU A 342 -1.78 16.48 12.53
CA LEU A 342 -0.49 15.79 12.46
C LEU A 342 0.65 16.73 12.95
N LEU A 343 0.55 18.02 12.64
CA LEU A 343 1.37 19.08 13.26
C LEU A 343 1.11 19.21 14.76
N VAL A 344 -0.13 19.01 15.22
CA VAL A 344 -0.47 19.07 16.65
C VAL A 344 0.16 17.92 17.44
N PRO A 345 0.11 16.63 17.05
CA PRO A 345 0.87 15.56 17.68
C PRO A 345 2.38 15.74 17.61
N ILE A 346 2.94 16.32 16.54
CA ILE A 346 4.38 16.63 16.48
C ILE A 346 4.72 17.77 17.43
N ALA A 347 3.88 18.82 17.50
CA ALA A 347 3.99 19.93 18.45
C ALA A 347 3.70 19.49 19.90
N VAL A 348 2.86 18.47 20.09
CA VAL A 348 2.49 17.86 21.37
C VAL A 348 3.52 16.81 21.76
N PHE A 349 4.20 16.13 20.83
CA PHE A 349 5.33 15.24 21.11
C PHE A 349 6.57 16.06 21.48
N THR A 350 6.80 17.21 20.83
CA THR A 350 7.79 18.20 21.28
C THR A 350 7.41 18.89 22.59
N PHE A 351 6.12 19.03 22.92
CA PHE A 351 5.65 19.49 24.24
C PHE A 351 5.59 18.39 25.32
N ILE A 352 5.40 17.11 24.97
CA ILE A 352 5.35 15.97 25.91
C ILE A 352 6.76 15.62 26.37
N TRP A 353 7.77 15.85 25.54
CA TRP A 353 9.15 15.90 26.00
C TRP A 353 9.35 16.93 27.13
N SER A 354 8.57 18.01 27.14
CA SER A 354 8.53 18.98 28.25
C SER A 354 7.76 18.47 29.48
N GLY A 355 6.82 17.52 29.34
CA GLY A 355 6.06 16.95 30.46
C GLY A 355 6.88 15.96 31.29
N GLU A 356 7.67 15.12 30.62
CA GLU A 356 8.64 14.26 31.29
C GLU A 356 9.79 15.08 31.89
N ALA A 357 10.19 16.17 31.24
CA ALA A 357 11.12 17.15 31.81
C ALA A 357 10.53 17.89 33.03
N ILE A 358 9.22 18.15 33.09
CA ILE A 358 8.57 18.75 34.29
C ILE A 358 8.52 17.74 35.44
N ILE A 359 8.23 16.47 35.16
CA ILE A 359 8.23 15.40 36.18
C ILE A 359 9.65 15.14 36.70
N ASN A 360 10.64 15.08 35.81
CA ASN A 360 12.03 14.84 36.16
C ASN A 360 12.69 16.09 36.79
N ASN A 361 12.37 17.31 36.36
CA ASN A 361 12.86 18.55 36.99
C ASN A 361 12.14 18.85 38.32
N ALA A 362 10.88 18.41 38.51
CA ALA A 362 10.21 18.45 39.81
C ALA A 362 10.79 17.40 40.78
N LEU A 363 11.16 16.21 40.30
CA LEU A 363 11.89 15.22 41.09
C LEU A 363 13.30 15.70 41.46
N LEU A 364 14.06 16.23 40.50
CA LEU A 364 15.45 16.70 40.68
C LEU A 364 15.53 17.99 41.49
N GLY A 365 14.58 18.92 41.32
CA GLY A 365 14.48 20.14 42.12
C GLY A 365 14.09 19.89 43.57
N LEU A 366 13.39 18.79 43.87
CA LEU A 366 12.98 18.41 45.22
C LEU A 366 14.03 17.55 45.95
N LEU A 367 14.87 16.83 45.20
CA LEU A 367 16.05 16.13 45.71
C LEU A 367 17.27 17.04 45.93
N GLY A 368 17.38 18.13 45.17
CA GLY A 368 18.53 19.05 45.21
C GLY A 368 18.56 20.04 46.38
N LEU A 369 17.45 20.27 47.11
CA LEU A 369 17.38 21.35 48.10
C LEU A 369 17.34 20.92 49.57
N LEU A 370 16.97 19.68 49.90
CA LEU A 370 16.80 19.27 51.31
C LEU A 370 17.09 17.78 51.48
N GLY A 371 18.21 17.46 52.13
CA GLY A 371 18.52 16.09 52.53
C GLY A 371 17.43 15.47 53.43
N VAL A 372 16.55 14.65 52.81
CA VAL A 372 15.72 13.52 53.29
C VAL A 372 14.80 13.73 54.52
N SER A 373 13.50 13.32 54.46
CA SER A 373 12.76 12.54 55.52
C SER A 373 11.21 12.71 55.73
N GLU A 374 10.31 12.62 54.73
CA GLU A 374 8.85 12.48 55.03
C GLU A 374 8.16 11.27 54.37
N ILE A 375 7.80 10.28 55.21
CA ILE A 375 7.16 8.98 54.85
C ILE A 375 5.66 9.11 54.54
N SER A 376 5.02 10.18 55.03
CA SER A 376 3.59 10.49 54.88
C SER A 376 3.17 10.69 53.42
N ILE A 377 4.00 11.38 52.64
CA ILE A 377 3.74 11.74 51.23
C ILE A 377 3.90 10.52 50.31
N LEU A 378 4.84 9.64 50.65
CA LEU A 378 5.08 8.39 49.94
C LEU A 378 3.87 7.44 50.03
N ILE A 379 3.25 7.34 51.22
CA ILE A 379 2.08 6.49 51.48
C ILE A 379 0.85 7.00 50.71
N GLN A 380 0.68 8.32 50.60
CA GLN A 380 -0.44 8.92 49.86
C GLN A 380 -0.32 8.72 48.34
N VAL A 381 0.87 8.87 47.78
CA VAL A 381 1.15 8.58 46.35
C VAL A 381 0.95 7.09 46.03
N ALA A 382 1.36 6.20 46.94
CA ALA A 382 1.19 4.75 46.79
C ALA A 382 -0.30 4.32 46.80
N ILE A 383 -1.11 4.87 47.70
CA ILE A 383 -2.56 4.55 47.80
C ILE A 383 -3.33 5.09 46.58
N PHE A 384 -2.95 6.27 46.07
CA PHE A 384 -3.55 6.85 44.87
C PHE A 384 -3.29 5.99 43.62
N ILE A 385 -2.04 5.55 43.41
CA ILE A 385 -1.66 4.61 42.35
C ILE A 385 -2.49 3.33 42.45
N LEU A 386 -2.68 2.78 43.66
CA LEU A 386 -3.37 1.52 43.88
C LEU A 386 -4.89 1.60 43.60
N ILE A 387 -5.56 2.68 44.03
CA ILE A 387 -7.00 2.89 43.76
C ILE A 387 -7.23 3.23 42.29
N PHE A 388 -6.38 4.06 41.67
CA PHE A 388 -6.49 4.43 40.25
C PHE A 388 -6.40 3.19 39.35
N TYR A 389 -5.38 2.34 39.55
CA TYR A 389 -5.23 1.12 38.76
C TYR A 389 -6.31 0.08 39.07
N ALA A 390 -6.75 -0.09 40.32
CA ALA A 390 -7.85 -1.00 40.67
C ALA A 390 -9.18 -0.60 39.99
N THR A 391 -9.45 0.70 39.88
CA THR A 391 -10.68 1.23 39.26
C THR A 391 -10.64 1.09 37.74
N VAL A 392 -9.50 1.35 37.10
CA VAL A 392 -9.29 1.15 35.65
C VAL A 392 -9.39 -0.32 35.26
N ILE A 393 -8.83 -1.24 36.07
CA ILE A 393 -8.88 -2.68 35.84
C ILE A 393 -10.30 -3.24 36.04
N ALA A 394 -11.03 -2.80 37.08
CA ALA A 394 -12.42 -3.21 37.31
C ALA A 394 -13.38 -2.69 36.24
N LEU A 395 -13.17 -1.47 35.75
CA LEU A 395 -13.96 -0.87 34.66
C LEU A 395 -13.70 -1.57 33.32
N ALA A 396 -12.44 -1.93 33.02
CA ALA A 396 -12.11 -2.72 31.83
C ALA A 396 -12.72 -4.12 31.88
N GLY A 397 -12.67 -4.81 33.03
CA GLY A 397 -13.33 -6.11 33.22
C GLY A 397 -14.87 -6.03 33.08
N TYR A 398 -15.47 -4.94 33.56
CA TYR A 398 -16.90 -4.66 33.37
C TYR A 398 -17.26 -4.35 31.92
N LEU A 399 -16.43 -3.57 31.19
CA LEU A 399 -16.64 -3.20 29.79
C LEU A 399 -16.41 -4.39 28.84
N VAL A 400 -15.43 -5.24 29.12
CA VAL A 400 -15.20 -6.51 28.40
C VAL A 400 -16.36 -7.50 28.62
N ALA A 401 -17.03 -7.45 29.78
CA ALA A 401 -18.27 -8.20 30.02
C ALA A 401 -19.53 -7.53 29.42
N ALA A 402 -19.51 -6.20 29.26
CA ALA A 402 -20.65 -5.40 28.81
C ALA A 402 -20.67 -5.09 27.31
N ASP A 403 -19.59 -5.34 26.57
CA ASP A 403 -19.55 -5.21 25.11
C ASP A 403 -20.25 -6.39 24.40
N SER A 404 -21.48 -6.63 24.82
CA SER A 404 -22.52 -7.37 24.10
C SER A 404 -23.53 -6.43 23.40
N GLY A 405 -23.21 -5.13 23.28
CA GLY A 405 -23.63 -4.27 22.15
C GLY A 405 -24.91 -3.40 22.23
N LEU A 406 -25.16 -2.59 23.29
CA LEU A 406 -26.43 -1.82 23.40
C LEU A 406 -26.40 -0.41 24.08
N ARG A 407 -25.34 0.42 23.98
CA ARG A 407 -25.37 1.80 24.56
C ARG A 407 -25.13 2.92 23.55
N GLY A 408 -25.85 4.04 23.72
CA GLY A 408 -25.74 5.25 22.92
C GLY A 408 -24.57 6.14 23.34
N THR A 409 -23.94 6.79 22.36
CA THR A 409 -22.66 7.49 22.51
C THR A 409 -22.72 8.70 23.45
N ILE A 410 -23.87 9.36 23.61
CA ILE A 410 -24.01 10.55 24.50
C ILE A 410 -23.89 10.17 25.98
N GLU A 411 -24.39 9.00 26.39
CA GLU A 411 -24.24 8.51 27.78
C GLU A 411 -22.78 8.21 28.11
N LEU A 412 -22.04 7.67 27.13
CA LEU A 412 -20.60 7.39 27.26
C LEU A 412 -19.82 8.70 27.48
N TRP A 413 -20.16 9.76 26.75
CA TRP A 413 -19.45 11.04 26.85
C TRP A 413 -19.77 11.82 28.13
N ILE A 414 -21.00 11.74 28.67
CA ILE A 414 -21.35 12.36 29.95
C ILE A 414 -20.63 11.64 31.10
N ASP A 415 -20.57 10.31 31.08
CA ASP A 415 -19.85 9.54 32.09
C ASP A 415 -18.32 9.74 31.97
N ILE A 416 -17.76 9.83 30.77
CA ILE A 416 -16.34 10.18 30.56
C ILE A 416 -16.06 11.61 31.05
N ALA A 417 -16.94 12.57 30.78
CA ALA A 417 -16.74 13.95 31.22
C ALA A 417 -16.73 14.07 32.76
N VAL A 418 -17.64 13.40 33.46
CA VAL A 418 -17.76 13.48 34.92
C VAL A 418 -16.70 12.63 35.65
N PHE A 419 -16.32 11.47 35.11
CA PHE A 419 -15.38 10.57 35.78
C PHE A 419 -13.93 10.70 35.30
N VAL A 420 -13.66 11.43 34.22
CA VAL A 420 -12.30 11.61 33.68
C VAL A 420 -11.95 13.09 33.53
N LEU A 421 -12.78 13.91 32.90
CA LEU A 421 -12.44 15.32 32.62
C LEU A 421 -12.57 16.25 33.85
N VAL A 422 -13.61 16.07 34.67
CA VAL A 422 -13.81 16.85 35.91
C VAL A 422 -12.67 16.63 36.94
N PRO A 423 -12.19 15.40 37.19
CA PRO A 423 -11.00 15.17 38.00
C PRO A 423 -9.73 15.74 37.43
N LEU A 424 -9.53 15.63 36.11
CA LEU A 424 -8.37 16.20 35.45
C LEU A 424 -8.33 17.73 35.63
N PHE A 425 -9.47 18.42 35.42
CA PHE A 425 -9.58 19.87 35.54
C PHE A 425 -9.46 20.39 36.98
N LEU A 426 -10.07 19.69 37.95
CA LEU A 426 -10.00 20.07 39.38
C LEU A 426 -8.61 19.82 39.98
N VAL A 427 -7.91 18.77 39.54
CA VAL A 427 -6.52 18.51 39.92
C VAL A 427 -5.55 19.53 39.30
N LEU A 428 -5.80 19.97 38.06
CA LEU A 428 -5.01 21.01 37.39
C LEU A 428 -5.20 22.41 38.00
N SER A 429 -6.37 22.72 38.56
CA SER A 429 -6.71 24.08 39.05
C SER A 429 -6.54 24.27 40.56
N GLN A 430 -6.75 23.23 41.38
CA GLN A 430 -6.71 23.31 42.86
C GLN A 430 -5.59 22.45 43.47
N GLY A 431 -4.79 21.78 42.65
CA GLY A 431 -3.81 20.79 43.08
C GLY A 431 -4.42 19.42 43.40
N LEU A 432 -3.57 18.39 43.49
CA LEU A 432 -3.97 16.97 43.54
C LEU A 432 -4.95 16.63 44.67
N ILE A 433 -4.67 17.08 45.89
CA ILE A 433 -5.42 16.66 47.09
C ILE A 433 -6.81 17.31 47.13
N ILE A 434 -6.88 18.62 46.91
CA ILE A 434 -8.12 19.38 46.94
C ILE A 434 -8.99 19.01 45.72
N GLY A 435 -8.36 18.82 44.56
CA GLY A 435 -9.03 18.38 43.34
C GLY A 435 -9.71 17.01 43.50
N LEU A 436 -9.03 16.02 44.09
CA LEU A 436 -9.59 14.68 44.30
C LEU A 436 -10.70 14.64 45.37
N ALA A 437 -10.58 15.42 46.45
CA ALA A 437 -11.62 15.52 47.47
C ALA A 437 -12.93 16.10 46.91
N LEU A 438 -12.82 17.12 46.06
CA LEU A 438 -13.96 17.71 45.36
C LEU A 438 -14.59 16.71 44.37
N CYS A 439 -13.78 15.90 43.69
CA CYS A 439 -14.28 14.87 42.78
C CYS A 439 -15.10 13.79 43.49
N ALA A 440 -14.64 13.33 44.66
CA ALA A 440 -15.38 12.33 45.44
C ALA A 440 -16.79 12.82 45.80
N ILE A 441 -16.93 14.10 46.15
CA ILE A 441 -18.22 14.74 46.44
C ILE A 441 -19.07 14.84 45.15
N ILE A 442 -18.47 15.30 44.05
CA ILE A 442 -19.16 15.47 42.76
C ILE A 442 -19.66 14.12 42.21
N TRP A 443 -18.87 13.06 42.33
CA TRP A 443 -19.24 11.72 41.87
C TRP A 443 -20.43 11.12 42.63
N VAL A 444 -20.45 11.30 43.96
CA VAL A 444 -21.57 10.84 44.80
C VAL A 444 -22.84 11.62 44.45
N VAL A 445 -22.74 12.95 44.32
CA VAL A 445 -23.88 13.80 43.94
C VAL A 445 -24.39 13.43 42.54
N TYR A 446 -23.50 13.25 41.56
CA TYR A 446 -23.87 12.81 40.20
C TYR A 446 -24.56 11.45 40.19
N PHE A 447 -24.05 10.47 40.95
CA PHE A 447 -24.61 9.12 40.97
C PHE A 447 -26.09 9.07 41.41
N PHE A 448 -26.47 9.93 42.37
CA PHE A 448 -27.84 10.08 42.85
C PHE A 448 -28.67 11.04 41.99
N ALA A 449 -28.09 12.16 41.55
CA ALA A 449 -28.77 13.19 40.77
C ALA A 449 -28.95 12.84 39.29
N ARG A 450 -28.20 11.87 38.73
CA ARG A 450 -28.27 11.51 37.29
C ARG A 450 -29.69 11.23 36.81
N ARG A 451 -30.53 10.60 37.64
CA ARG A 451 -31.94 10.33 37.29
C ARG A 451 -32.77 11.61 37.20
N LEU A 452 -32.48 12.62 38.00
CA LEU A 452 -33.10 13.95 37.93
C LEU A 452 -32.58 14.73 36.73
N VAL A 453 -31.29 14.64 36.43
CA VAL A 453 -30.65 15.26 35.25
C VAL A 453 -31.23 14.69 33.95
N TYR A 454 -31.36 13.37 33.83
CA TYR A 454 -32.00 12.74 32.67
C TYR A 454 -33.48 13.11 32.52
N LYS A 455 -34.20 13.28 33.63
CA LYS A 455 -35.60 13.72 33.65
C LYS A 455 -35.76 15.22 33.35
N ALA A 456 -34.75 16.04 33.66
CA ALA A 456 -34.70 17.47 33.35
C ALA A 456 -34.26 17.77 31.91
N LEU A 457 -33.43 16.91 31.30
CA LEU A 457 -32.89 17.06 29.95
C LEU A 457 -33.80 16.50 28.83
N ASN A 458 -34.98 15.97 29.15
CA ASN A 458 -35.87 15.29 28.19
C ASN A 458 -35.14 14.27 27.29
N TYR A 459 -34.06 13.66 27.80
CA TYR A 459 -33.33 12.64 27.07
C TYR A 459 -33.96 11.29 27.35
N THR A 460 -34.62 10.73 26.34
CA THR A 460 -35.08 9.35 26.34
C THR A 460 -33.94 8.48 25.80
N PRO A 461 -33.19 7.76 26.65
CA PRO A 461 -32.27 6.74 26.15
C PRO A 461 -33.08 5.71 25.35
N PRO A 462 -32.61 5.29 24.17
CA PRO A 462 -33.33 4.31 23.37
C PRO A 462 -33.57 3.05 24.18
N THR A 463 -34.83 2.60 24.18
CA THR A 463 -35.28 1.45 24.96
C THR A 463 -34.63 0.16 24.47
N PRO A 464 -34.28 -0.74 25.42
CA PRO A 464 -33.67 -2.02 25.12
C PRO A 464 -34.73 -3.00 24.63
N LEU A 465 -34.39 -3.94 23.73
CA LEU A 465 -34.91 -5.31 23.68
C LEU A 465 -34.41 -6.05 22.43
N LEU A 466 -33.41 -6.91 22.60
CA LEU A 466 -33.44 -8.35 22.26
C LEU A 466 -32.06 -8.91 22.60
N ASN A 467 -31.92 -9.45 23.81
CA ASN A 467 -31.01 -10.55 24.18
C ASN A 467 -30.96 -10.71 25.72
N LEU A 468 -32.10 -10.97 26.37
CA LEU A 468 -32.08 -11.81 27.56
C LEU A 468 -31.90 -13.24 27.08
N LYS A 469 -30.66 -13.57 26.70
CA LYS A 469 -30.30 -14.91 26.24
C LYS A 469 -30.47 -15.86 27.43
N VAL A 470 -31.31 -16.89 27.28
CA VAL A 470 -31.34 -18.00 28.24
C VAL A 470 -30.03 -18.73 28.09
N LEU A 471 -29.19 -18.71 29.12
CA LEU A 471 -27.89 -19.36 29.12
C LEU A 471 -28.03 -20.70 29.85
N ASP A 472 -27.65 -21.78 29.17
CA ASP A 472 -27.51 -23.10 29.78
C ASP A 472 -26.42 -23.09 30.87
N ALA A 473 -26.47 -24.07 31.77
CA ALA A 473 -25.57 -24.14 32.94
C ALA A 473 -24.09 -24.07 32.55
N GLU A 474 -23.71 -24.70 31.43
CA GLU A 474 -22.35 -24.70 30.89
C GLU A 474 -21.93 -23.31 30.36
N GLN A 475 -22.83 -22.60 29.68
CA GLN A 475 -22.57 -21.27 29.12
C GLN A 475 -22.40 -20.20 30.21
N ARG A 476 -23.07 -20.35 31.35
CA ARG A 476 -22.86 -19.47 32.52
C ARG A 476 -21.48 -19.64 33.14
N VAL A 477 -21.01 -20.88 33.21
CA VAL A 477 -19.65 -21.18 33.71
C VAL A 477 -18.61 -20.57 32.78
N GLU A 478 -18.82 -20.63 31.46
CA GLU A 478 -17.87 -20.07 30.50
C GLU A 478 -17.81 -18.53 30.52
N VAL A 479 -18.96 -17.84 30.62
CA VAL A 479 -18.98 -16.37 30.76
C VAL A 479 -18.27 -15.91 32.04
N LYS A 480 -18.48 -16.63 33.15
CA LYS A 480 -17.77 -16.37 34.41
C LYS A 480 -16.26 -16.57 34.27
N ASN A 481 -15.84 -17.67 33.63
CA ASN A 481 -14.42 -17.97 33.43
C ASN A 481 -13.73 -16.97 32.49
N ARG A 482 -14.42 -16.47 31.45
CA ARG A 482 -13.88 -15.43 30.56
C ARG A 482 -13.69 -14.07 31.25
N ALA A 483 -14.59 -13.69 32.16
CA ALA A 483 -14.44 -12.46 32.95
C ALA A 483 -13.26 -12.56 33.95
N ILE A 484 -13.09 -13.72 34.58
CA ILE A 484 -11.97 -13.98 35.49
C ILE A 484 -10.64 -13.92 34.74
N MET A 485 -10.54 -14.59 33.59
CA MET A 485 -9.30 -14.63 32.81
C MET A 485 -8.99 -13.30 32.12
N GLY A 486 -10.01 -12.58 31.63
CA GLY A 486 -9.83 -11.26 31.02
C GLY A 486 -9.25 -10.22 31.97
N SER A 487 -9.79 -10.12 33.19
CA SER A 487 -9.29 -9.18 34.21
C SER A 487 -7.93 -9.60 34.77
N PHE A 488 -7.67 -10.91 34.91
CA PHE A 488 -6.36 -11.43 35.30
C PHE A 488 -5.28 -11.06 34.29
N TRP A 489 -5.46 -11.40 33.01
CA TRP A 489 -4.45 -11.13 31.98
C TRP A 489 -4.27 -9.64 31.69
N PHE A 490 -5.33 -8.83 31.77
CA PHE A 490 -5.22 -7.38 31.62
C PHE A 490 -4.38 -6.76 32.76
N SER A 491 -4.65 -7.15 34.02
CA SER A 491 -3.86 -6.68 35.16
C SER A 491 -2.42 -7.19 35.16
N ALA A 492 -2.19 -8.40 34.64
CA ALA A 492 -0.85 -9.00 34.51
C ALA A 492 -0.03 -8.33 33.41
N ALA A 493 -0.65 -8.03 32.27
CA ALA A 493 0.00 -7.29 31.19
C ALA A 493 0.37 -5.86 31.63
N LEU A 494 -0.54 -5.19 32.34
CA LEU A 494 -0.31 -3.84 32.87
C LEU A 494 0.82 -3.83 33.92
N ALA A 495 0.84 -4.82 34.81
CA ALA A 495 1.91 -4.98 35.79
C ALA A 495 3.26 -5.24 35.11
N ALA A 496 3.31 -6.13 34.12
CA ALA A 496 4.54 -6.49 33.41
C ALA A 496 5.13 -5.30 32.65
N VAL A 497 4.29 -4.53 31.95
CA VAL A 497 4.73 -3.31 31.24
C VAL A 497 5.37 -2.33 32.23
N TRP A 498 4.75 -2.10 33.37
CA TRP A 498 5.26 -1.15 34.36
C TRP A 498 6.46 -1.66 35.17
N LEU A 499 6.59 -2.97 35.43
CA LEU A 499 7.84 -3.55 35.98
C LEU A 499 9.03 -3.25 35.08
N ILE A 500 8.81 -3.42 33.77
CA ILE A 500 9.86 -3.29 32.76
C ILE A 500 10.27 -1.82 32.63
N VAL A 501 9.32 -0.89 32.63
CA VAL A 501 9.63 0.56 32.69
C VAL A 501 10.45 0.87 33.95
N ASP A 502 10.01 0.46 35.13
CA ASP A 502 10.71 0.80 36.38
C ASP A 502 12.10 0.16 36.51
N LEU A 503 12.29 -1.06 36.00
CA LEU A 503 13.61 -1.72 35.95
C LEU A 503 14.57 -1.04 34.98
N ILE A 504 14.05 -0.51 33.87
CA ILE A 504 14.84 0.27 32.92
C ILE A 504 15.28 1.59 33.56
N PHE A 505 14.39 2.30 34.25
CA PHE A 505 14.75 3.54 34.94
C PHE A 505 15.69 3.34 36.13
N TYR A 506 15.59 2.22 36.85
CA TYR A 506 16.55 1.83 37.88
C TYR A 506 17.94 1.54 37.28
N ALA A 507 18.00 0.80 36.17
CA ALA A 507 19.25 0.42 35.51
C ALA A 507 20.01 1.62 34.90
N VAL A 508 19.30 2.71 34.56
CA VAL A 508 19.88 3.96 34.04
C VAL A 508 20.32 4.91 35.18
N GLY A 509 20.20 4.48 36.45
CA GLY A 509 20.63 5.26 37.63
C GLY A 509 19.69 6.42 38.00
N GLN A 510 18.53 6.49 37.34
CA GLN A 510 17.52 7.54 37.52
C GLN A 510 16.49 7.19 38.61
N LEU A 511 16.52 5.97 39.16
CA LEU A 511 15.54 5.47 40.15
C LEU A 511 16.26 4.94 41.42
N PRO A 512 15.94 5.42 42.64
CA PRO A 512 16.60 5.00 43.88
C PRO A 512 16.35 3.53 44.26
N THR A 513 17.36 2.86 44.84
CA THR A 513 17.32 1.44 45.26
C THR A 513 16.21 1.11 46.27
N THR A 514 15.82 2.08 47.10
CA THR A 514 14.78 1.92 48.13
C THR A 514 13.37 1.76 47.55
N LEU A 515 13.14 2.19 46.31
CA LEU A 515 11.84 2.13 45.63
C LEU A 515 11.60 0.80 44.88
N LEU A 516 12.64 0.00 44.63
CA LEU A 516 12.53 -1.29 43.96
C LEU A 516 11.68 -2.32 44.73
N VAL A 517 11.69 -2.26 46.06
CA VAL A 517 10.87 -3.15 46.90
C VAL A 517 9.37 -2.91 46.62
N TRP A 518 8.97 -1.65 46.42
CA TRP A 518 7.60 -1.29 46.08
C TRP A 518 7.22 -1.64 44.64
N VAL A 519 8.17 -1.52 43.71
CA VAL A 519 8.00 -1.97 42.32
C VAL A 519 7.71 -3.47 42.29
N ALA A 520 8.53 -4.28 42.96
CA ALA A 520 8.37 -5.73 43.03
C ALA A 520 7.03 -6.16 43.67
N ILE A 521 6.63 -5.51 44.78
CA ILE A 521 5.35 -5.76 45.47
C ILE A 521 4.16 -5.42 44.56
N ARG A 522 4.16 -4.25 43.90
CA ARG A 522 3.08 -3.80 43.01
C ARG A 522 2.84 -4.80 41.87
N THR A 523 3.91 -5.33 41.30
CA THR A 523 3.85 -6.26 40.16
C THR A 523 3.41 -7.67 40.51
N LEU A 524 3.66 -8.13 41.74
CA LEU A 524 3.13 -9.39 42.23
C LEU A 524 1.65 -9.29 42.62
N ILE A 525 1.22 -8.15 43.18
CA ILE A 525 -0.15 -7.97 43.69
C ILE A 525 -1.18 -7.70 42.58
N LEU A 526 -0.80 -6.96 41.53
CA LEU A 526 -1.74 -6.56 40.45
C LEU A 526 -2.41 -7.74 39.71
N PRO A 527 -1.68 -8.80 39.29
CA PRO A 527 -2.29 -10.00 38.68
C PRO A 527 -3.28 -10.70 39.63
N VAL A 528 -2.89 -10.86 40.90
CA VAL A 528 -3.72 -11.52 41.92
C VAL A 528 -5.01 -10.72 42.15
N ALA A 529 -4.91 -9.39 42.22
CA ALA A 529 -6.07 -8.51 42.31
C ALA A 529 -6.99 -8.59 41.08
N GLY A 530 -6.43 -8.68 39.86
CA GLY A 530 -7.21 -8.82 38.64
C GLY A 530 -8.01 -10.14 38.55
N TYR A 531 -7.48 -11.24 39.09
CA TYR A 531 -8.20 -12.51 39.20
C TYR A 531 -9.46 -12.40 40.08
N PHE A 532 -9.32 -11.85 41.30
CA PHE A 532 -10.44 -11.70 42.23
C PHE A 532 -11.47 -10.68 41.75
N LEU A 533 -11.03 -9.59 41.13
CA LEU A 533 -11.93 -8.56 40.57
C LEU A 533 -12.68 -9.06 39.32
N GLY A 534 -12.04 -9.88 38.47
CA GLY A 534 -12.71 -10.55 37.34
C GLY A 534 -13.80 -11.53 37.80
N MET A 535 -13.61 -12.19 38.94
CA MET A 535 -14.61 -13.07 39.54
C MET A 535 -15.86 -12.31 40.01
N LEU A 536 -15.66 -11.15 40.64
CA LEU A 536 -16.75 -10.25 41.04
C LEU A 536 -17.48 -9.67 39.81
N ALA A 537 -16.76 -9.24 38.79
CA ALA A 537 -17.32 -8.70 37.55
C ALA A 537 -18.17 -9.74 36.78
N GLY A 538 -17.68 -10.98 36.65
CA GLY A 538 -18.41 -12.08 36.01
C GLY A 538 -19.69 -12.48 36.77
N ALA A 539 -19.67 -12.45 38.11
CA ALA A 539 -20.85 -12.70 38.93
C ALA A 539 -21.91 -11.60 38.78
N VAL A 540 -21.49 -10.33 38.65
CA VAL A 540 -22.38 -9.19 38.41
C VAL A 540 -22.95 -9.21 36.99
N ALA A 541 -22.18 -9.60 35.98
CA ALA A 541 -22.64 -9.74 34.60
C ALA A 541 -23.73 -10.82 34.44
N LEU A 542 -23.60 -11.95 35.15
CA LEU A 542 -24.56 -13.06 35.10
C LEU A 542 -25.89 -12.78 35.81
N ARG A 543 -25.96 -11.80 36.73
CA ARG A 543 -27.21 -11.36 37.38
C ARG A 543 -28.25 -10.79 36.40
N ARG A 544 -27.87 -10.49 35.16
CA ARG A 544 -28.75 -9.96 34.10
C ARG A 544 -29.21 -11.00 33.07
N THR A 545 -29.01 -12.30 33.31
CA THR A 545 -29.40 -13.39 32.39
C THR A 545 -30.32 -14.42 33.07
N VAL A 546 -31.20 -15.12 32.33
CA VAL A 546 -32.13 -16.16 32.85
C VAL A 546 -31.52 -17.56 32.68
N ALA A 547 -31.72 -18.46 33.64
CA ALA A 547 -31.19 -19.83 33.60
C ALA A 547 -32.21 -20.79 32.95
N ALA A 548 -31.76 -21.73 32.11
CA ALA A 548 -32.62 -22.79 31.60
C ALA A 548 -33.05 -23.72 32.75
N LYS A 549 -34.35 -24.05 32.82
CA LYS A 549 -34.89 -24.92 33.86
C LYS A 549 -34.67 -26.38 33.47
N ASN A 550 -33.85 -27.11 34.23
CA ASN A 550 -33.82 -28.58 34.17
C ASN A 550 -35.22 -29.13 34.48
N GLY A 551 -35.65 -30.13 33.72
CA GLY A 551 -36.98 -30.72 33.84
C GLY A 551 -37.30 -31.26 35.25
N GLY A 552 -38.58 -31.13 35.64
CA GLY A 552 -39.21 -31.88 36.74
C GLY A 552 -39.67 -31.04 37.93
N ASN A 553 -41.00 -30.86 38.09
CA ASN A 553 -41.84 -31.62 39.04
C ASN A 553 -43.13 -30.87 39.48
N GLY A 554 -44.29 -31.57 39.42
CA GLY A 554 -45.64 -31.24 39.94
C GLY A 554 -46.52 -30.37 39.02
N GLY A 555 -47.58 -30.83 38.32
CA GLY A 555 -48.77 -31.63 38.72
C GLY A 555 -49.98 -30.66 38.75
N ASN A 556 -51.13 -30.77 38.06
CA ASN A 556 -51.87 -31.86 37.43
C ASN A 556 -52.56 -31.36 36.15
N SER A 557 -52.30 -32.03 35.02
CA SER A 557 -53.26 -32.18 33.93
C SER A 557 -53.02 -33.59 33.43
N ALA A 558 -53.75 -34.54 34.02
CA ALA A 558 -53.70 -35.92 33.62
C ALA A 558 -54.46 -36.04 32.29
N ASP A 559 -53.71 -36.03 31.19
CA ASP A 559 -53.94 -37.03 30.17
C ASP A 559 -52.60 -37.40 29.52
N GLY A 560 -52.32 -38.70 29.51
CA GLY A 560 -51.04 -39.27 29.13
C GLY A 560 -50.94 -39.45 27.62
N GLY A 561 -49.82 -39.01 27.04
CA GLY A 561 -49.44 -39.33 25.67
C GLY A 561 -48.27 -38.48 25.21
N GLY A 562 -47.08 -39.07 25.12
CA GLY A 562 -45.89 -38.40 24.60
C GLY A 562 -46.12 -37.88 23.17
N GLY A 563 -46.08 -36.56 23.00
CA GLY A 563 -46.05 -35.90 21.70
C GLY A 563 -44.74 -35.13 21.53
N PRO A 564 -44.04 -35.23 20.38
CA PRO A 564 -42.81 -34.50 20.14
C PRO A 564 -43.08 -32.99 20.14
N ALA A 565 -42.03 -32.22 20.46
CA ALA A 565 -42.01 -30.76 20.39
C ALA A 565 -42.83 -30.22 19.20
N SER A 566 -43.69 -29.22 19.46
CA SER A 566 -44.59 -28.63 18.48
C SER A 566 -43.93 -28.47 17.12
N ARG A 567 -44.52 -29.05 16.06
CA ARG A 567 -44.04 -28.97 14.67
C ARG A 567 -43.63 -27.55 14.25
N GLN A 568 -44.27 -26.52 14.80
CA GLN A 568 -43.92 -25.11 14.60
C GLN A 568 -42.53 -24.73 15.14
N SER A 569 -42.13 -25.19 16.33
CA SER A 569 -40.80 -24.88 16.88
C SER A 569 -39.69 -25.65 16.16
N GLN A 570 -39.98 -26.87 15.68
CA GLN A 570 -39.06 -27.61 14.81
C GLN A 570 -38.96 -27.01 13.41
N LEU A 571 -40.07 -26.52 12.83
CA LEU A 571 -40.10 -25.85 11.51
C LEU A 571 -39.40 -24.49 11.52
N GLN A 572 -39.47 -23.73 12.61
CA GLN A 572 -38.80 -22.44 12.76
C GLN A 572 -37.27 -22.57 12.93
N VAL A 573 -36.83 -23.69 13.51
CA VAL A 573 -35.41 -24.04 13.62
C VAL A 573 -34.90 -24.64 12.31
N LEU A 574 -35.69 -25.46 11.61
CA LEU A 574 -35.33 -26.02 10.31
C LEU A 574 -35.32 -24.99 9.17
N SER A 575 -36.17 -23.96 9.23
CA SER A 575 -36.18 -22.88 8.23
C SER A 575 -34.97 -21.95 8.36
N THR A 576 -34.40 -21.82 9.56
CA THR A 576 -33.21 -21.00 9.81
C THR A 576 -31.90 -21.76 9.56
N THR A 577 -31.91 -23.09 9.63
CA THR A 577 -30.77 -23.92 9.23
C THR A 577 -30.71 -24.15 7.73
N ARG A 578 -31.84 -24.47 7.05
CA ARG A 578 -31.84 -24.65 5.59
C ARG A 578 -31.45 -23.40 4.83
N PHE A 579 -31.99 -22.24 5.18
CA PHE A 579 -31.61 -20.98 4.54
C PHE A 579 -30.13 -20.62 4.77
N ARG A 580 -29.55 -21.07 5.89
CA ARG A 580 -28.14 -20.84 6.23
C ARG A 580 -27.20 -21.87 5.60
N GLU A 581 -27.69 -23.08 5.32
CA GLU A 581 -27.00 -24.14 4.59
C GLU A 581 -27.04 -23.85 3.08
N GLU A 582 -28.20 -23.50 2.53
CA GLU A 582 -28.33 -22.98 1.16
C GLU A 582 -27.52 -21.69 0.97
N ALA A 583 -27.56 -20.74 1.91
CA ALA A 583 -26.70 -19.55 1.85
C ALA A 583 -25.20 -19.87 2.04
N LYS A 584 -24.84 -20.96 2.72
CA LYS A 584 -23.44 -21.42 2.85
C LYS A 584 -22.93 -22.08 1.58
N ASP A 585 -23.80 -22.76 0.84
CA ASP A 585 -23.48 -23.33 -0.46
C ASP A 585 -23.48 -22.25 -1.58
N LEU A 586 -24.23 -21.16 -1.38
CA LEU A 586 -24.21 -19.96 -2.24
C LEU A 586 -22.96 -19.10 -2.04
N VAL A 587 -22.36 -19.05 -0.85
CA VAL A 587 -21.11 -18.29 -0.56
C VAL A 587 -19.88 -19.15 -0.96
N PRO A 588 -19.17 -18.82 -2.06
CA PRO A 588 -18.03 -19.61 -2.52
C PRO A 588 -16.88 -19.52 -1.50
N ASN A 589 -16.36 -20.67 -1.06
CA ASN A 589 -15.21 -20.73 -0.16
C ASN A 589 -13.94 -21.00 -0.98
N ASP A 590 -12.96 -20.09 -0.92
CA ASP A 590 -11.71 -20.14 -1.73
C ASP A 590 -10.69 -21.20 -1.26
N LEU A 591 -10.98 -21.90 -0.18
CA LEU A 591 -10.14 -22.98 0.30
C LEU A 591 -10.58 -24.27 -0.42
N PRO A 592 -9.70 -24.92 -1.22
CA PRO A 592 -9.97 -26.30 -1.56
C PRO A 592 -10.04 -27.08 -0.25
N LEU A 593 -10.70 -28.23 -0.27
CA LEU A 593 -10.73 -29.28 0.77
C LEU A 593 -12.04 -29.31 1.58
N ARG A 594 -12.92 -30.21 1.13
CA ARG A 594 -14.29 -30.45 1.61
C ARG A 594 -14.40 -31.72 2.49
N SER A 595 -13.31 -32.25 3.07
CA SER A 595 -13.32 -33.45 3.93
C SER A 595 -12.56 -33.28 5.25
N SER A 596 -13.28 -33.22 6.37
CA SER A 596 -12.84 -32.68 7.66
C SER A 596 -11.85 -33.52 8.49
N GLY A 597 -11.72 -34.83 8.23
CA GLY A 597 -10.86 -35.74 9.01
C GLY A 597 -9.42 -35.83 8.48
N ALA A 598 -9.26 -36.30 7.24
CA ALA A 598 -7.95 -36.46 6.61
C ALA A 598 -7.22 -35.11 6.42
N GLN A 599 -7.96 -34.03 6.19
CA GLN A 599 -7.39 -32.70 5.96
C GLN A 599 -6.73 -32.10 7.21
N ARG A 600 -7.35 -32.26 8.40
CA ARG A 600 -6.74 -31.78 9.64
C ARG A 600 -5.44 -32.52 9.92
N PHE A 601 -5.41 -33.83 9.62
CA PHE A 601 -4.20 -34.64 9.72
C PHE A 601 -3.10 -34.16 8.75
N TYR A 602 -3.41 -33.98 7.46
CA TYR A 602 -2.44 -33.47 6.48
C TYR A 602 -1.98 -32.04 6.75
N LEU A 603 -2.86 -31.18 7.27
CA LEU A 603 -2.50 -29.81 7.68
C LEU A 603 -1.57 -29.82 8.89
N ILE A 604 -1.86 -30.64 9.90
CA ILE A 604 -0.98 -30.83 11.06
C ILE A 604 0.37 -31.37 10.61
N LEU A 605 0.39 -32.33 9.69
CA LEU A 605 1.62 -32.90 9.13
C LEU A 605 2.42 -31.85 8.35
N LEU A 606 1.77 -31.00 7.55
CA LEU A 606 2.41 -29.90 6.83
C LEU A 606 2.96 -28.83 7.79
N VAL A 607 2.20 -28.42 8.80
CA VAL A 607 2.66 -27.47 9.82
C VAL A 607 3.83 -28.06 10.61
N ALA A 608 3.76 -29.34 10.97
CA ALA A 608 4.87 -30.04 11.61
C ALA A 608 6.10 -30.09 10.69
N PHE A 609 5.92 -30.41 9.41
CA PHE A 609 7.02 -30.41 8.44
C PHE A 609 7.69 -29.04 8.33
N VAL A 610 6.92 -27.96 8.19
CA VAL A 610 7.44 -26.59 8.08
C VAL A 610 8.16 -26.16 9.36
N LEU A 611 7.64 -26.51 10.54
CA LEU A 611 8.28 -26.19 11.83
C LEU A 611 9.56 -27.00 12.04
N PHE A 612 9.57 -28.29 11.73
CA PHE A 612 10.74 -29.15 11.90
C PHE A 612 11.70 -29.11 10.70
N TYR A 613 11.40 -28.36 9.66
CA TYR A 613 12.20 -28.27 8.43
C TYR A 613 13.69 -27.97 8.70
N PRO A 614 14.09 -26.99 9.55
CA PRO A 614 15.51 -26.72 9.81
C PRO A 614 16.26 -27.90 10.42
N VAL A 615 15.56 -28.79 11.13
CA VAL A 615 16.11 -30.00 11.74
C VAL A 615 16.18 -31.15 10.72
N ILE A 616 15.21 -31.24 9.82
CA ILE A 616 15.11 -32.30 8.80
C ILE A 616 16.05 -32.02 7.61
N ASP A 617 16.25 -30.74 7.27
CA ASP A 617 16.97 -30.28 6.09
C ASP A 617 18.41 -30.81 5.95
N PRO A 618 19.25 -30.84 7.01
CA PRO A 618 20.59 -31.42 6.93
C PRO A 618 20.58 -32.92 6.61
N PHE A 619 19.53 -33.65 7.04
CA PHE A 619 19.39 -35.08 6.78
C PHE A 619 18.90 -35.37 5.37
N LEU A 620 18.09 -34.48 4.78
CA LEU A 620 17.55 -34.66 3.43
C LEU A 620 18.55 -34.27 2.33
N PHE A 621 19.32 -33.20 2.56
CA PHE A 621 20.04 -32.51 1.48
C PHE A 621 21.52 -32.26 1.80
N GLY A 622 22.01 -32.68 2.97
CA GLY A 622 23.41 -32.52 3.38
C GLY A 622 23.77 -31.08 3.78
N PHE A 623 25.04 -30.71 3.60
CA PHE A 623 25.57 -29.41 4.00
C PHE A 623 24.91 -28.22 3.25
N GLY A 624 25.02 -27.00 3.80
CA GLY A 624 24.45 -25.79 3.18
C GLY A 624 23.01 -25.44 3.61
N THR A 625 22.52 -26.04 4.69
CA THR A 625 21.20 -25.76 5.29
C THR A 625 20.97 -24.28 5.59
N ASN A 626 21.99 -23.57 6.09
CA ASN A 626 21.87 -22.14 6.42
C ASN A 626 21.55 -21.28 5.19
N GLY A 627 22.21 -21.49 4.05
CA GLY A 627 21.92 -20.73 2.83
C GLY A 627 20.48 -20.95 2.34
N ARG A 628 19.99 -22.19 2.42
CA ARG A 628 18.61 -22.55 2.04
C ARG A 628 17.57 -21.94 2.99
N LEU A 629 17.82 -22.01 4.30
CA LEU A 629 17.00 -21.35 5.33
C LEU A 629 16.95 -19.83 5.15
N ALA A 630 18.08 -19.21 4.81
CA ALA A 630 18.11 -17.78 4.49
C ALA A 630 17.21 -17.49 3.29
N GLY A 631 17.32 -18.26 2.20
CA GLY A 631 16.46 -18.12 1.02
C GLY A 631 14.96 -18.32 1.30
N TYR A 632 14.57 -19.22 2.22
CA TYR A 632 13.18 -19.35 2.65
C TYR A 632 12.72 -18.15 3.49
N GLY A 633 13.62 -17.57 4.29
CA GLY A 633 13.39 -16.30 4.97
C GLY A 633 13.07 -15.17 4.01
N ASP A 634 13.77 -15.13 2.86
CA ASP A 634 13.50 -14.13 1.82
C ASP A 634 12.15 -14.37 1.16
N ALA A 635 11.87 -15.61 0.75
CA ALA A 635 10.56 -16.01 0.21
C ALA A 635 9.40 -15.61 1.13
N GLY A 636 9.61 -15.72 2.45
CA GLY A 636 8.59 -15.45 3.44
C GLY A 636 8.17 -13.99 3.55
N TYR A 637 9.08 -13.02 3.41
CA TYR A 637 8.67 -11.60 3.42
C TYR A 637 7.99 -11.20 2.10
N TYR A 638 8.36 -11.81 0.96
CA TYR A 638 7.62 -11.64 -0.29
C TYR A 638 6.16 -12.14 -0.17
N VAL A 639 5.93 -13.23 0.57
CA VAL A 639 4.57 -13.70 0.88
C VAL A 639 3.80 -12.66 1.70
N ILE A 640 4.42 -12.03 2.70
CA ILE A 640 3.77 -10.97 3.51
C ILE A 640 3.45 -9.76 2.64
N LEU A 641 4.38 -9.33 1.79
CA LEU A 641 4.19 -8.21 0.86
C LEU A 641 3.03 -8.48 -0.11
N ALA A 642 3.03 -9.65 -0.74
CA ALA A 642 1.98 -10.06 -1.67
C ALA A 642 0.61 -10.16 -0.97
N LEU A 643 0.54 -10.74 0.24
CA LEU A 643 -0.70 -10.79 1.02
C LEU A 643 -1.19 -9.41 1.44
N GLY A 644 -0.30 -8.50 1.83
CA GLY A 644 -0.65 -7.11 2.16
C GLY A 644 -1.18 -6.34 0.93
N LEU A 645 -0.53 -6.47 -0.22
CA LEU A 645 -0.98 -5.86 -1.48
C LEU A 645 -2.32 -6.46 -1.96
N ASN A 646 -2.56 -7.75 -1.71
CA ASN A 646 -3.82 -8.42 -2.01
C ASN A 646 -5.02 -7.85 -1.22
N ILE A 647 -4.80 -7.14 -0.12
CA ILE A 647 -5.90 -6.41 0.55
C ILE A 647 -6.38 -5.25 -0.32
N VAL A 648 -5.44 -4.46 -0.83
CA VAL A 648 -5.72 -3.24 -1.62
C VAL A 648 -6.20 -3.61 -3.03
N VAL A 649 -5.43 -4.42 -3.74
CA VAL A 649 -5.72 -4.81 -5.13
C VAL A 649 -6.76 -5.93 -5.18
N GLY A 650 -6.62 -6.92 -4.29
CA GLY A 650 -7.48 -8.11 -4.29
C GLY A 650 -8.85 -7.90 -3.70
N PHE A 651 -8.95 -7.39 -2.47
CA PHE A 651 -10.26 -7.21 -1.85
C PHE A 651 -10.92 -5.88 -2.23
N ALA A 652 -10.19 -4.77 -2.18
CA ALA A 652 -10.78 -3.45 -2.45
C ALA A 652 -10.80 -3.06 -3.94
N GLY A 653 -10.08 -3.78 -4.81
CA GLY A 653 -10.05 -3.51 -6.25
C GLY A 653 -9.31 -2.21 -6.62
N LEU A 654 -8.48 -1.70 -5.70
CA LEU A 654 -7.72 -0.47 -5.87
C LEU A 654 -6.33 -0.83 -6.39
N LEU A 655 -5.92 -0.24 -7.50
CA LEU A 655 -4.57 -0.48 -7.99
C LEU A 655 -3.57 0.38 -7.21
N ASP A 656 -2.61 -0.27 -6.57
CA ASP A 656 -1.52 0.35 -5.82
C ASP A 656 -0.18 -0.04 -6.43
N LEU A 657 0.35 0.84 -7.29
CA LEU A 657 1.63 0.67 -7.97
C LEU A 657 2.81 1.20 -7.15
N GLY A 658 2.55 1.94 -6.07
CA GLY A 658 3.56 2.51 -5.19
C GLY A 658 3.82 1.69 -3.94
N TYR A 659 3.43 0.42 -3.93
CA TYR A 659 3.43 -0.39 -2.71
C TYR A 659 4.83 -0.54 -2.08
N VAL A 660 5.89 -0.51 -2.90
CA VAL A 660 7.29 -0.52 -2.43
C VAL A 660 7.63 0.65 -1.51
N ALA A 661 6.98 1.81 -1.65
CA ALA A 661 7.24 2.94 -0.75
C ALA A 661 6.87 2.61 0.70
N PHE A 662 5.79 1.84 0.94
CA PHE A 662 5.44 1.41 2.29
C PHE A 662 6.45 0.40 2.86
N PHE A 663 6.98 -0.45 1.98
CA PHE A 663 8.07 -1.37 2.32
C PHE A 663 9.34 -0.59 2.70
N ALA A 664 9.72 0.42 1.90
CA ALA A 664 10.84 1.32 2.16
C ALA A 664 10.67 2.08 3.48
N ILE A 665 9.49 2.66 3.74
CA ILE A 665 9.20 3.38 4.99
C ILE A 665 9.37 2.47 6.21
N GLY A 666 8.87 1.23 6.17
CA GLY A 666 9.08 0.26 7.24
C GLY A 666 10.55 -0.12 7.42
N ALA A 667 11.25 -0.34 6.30
CA ALA A 667 12.66 -0.71 6.27
C ALA A 667 13.56 0.40 6.85
N TYR A 668 13.33 1.66 6.49
CA TYR A 668 14.04 2.83 7.02
C TYR A 668 13.64 3.15 8.46
N THR A 669 12.38 2.89 8.87
CA THR A 669 11.99 3.03 10.27
C THR A 669 12.85 2.12 11.14
N TRP A 670 12.98 0.84 10.80
CA TRP A 670 13.91 -0.02 11.56
C TRP A 670 15.39 0.35 11.33
N GLY A 671 15.78 0.70 10.10
CA GLY A 671 17.16 1.07 9.79
C GLY A 671 17.68 2.22 10.67
N ILE A 672 16.93 3.31 10.79
CA ILE A 672 17.31 4.47 11.60
C ILE A 672 17.41 4.09 13.08
N PHE A 673 16.38 3.44 13.64
CA PHE A 673 16.33 3.13 15.07
C PHE A 673 17.21 1.95 15.50
N GLY A 674 17.50 1.03 14.58
CA GLY A 674 18.31 -0.17 14.82
C GLY A 674 19.80 0.00 14.54
N SER A 675 20.24 1.18 14.07
CA SER A 675 21.64 1.47 13.76
C SER A 675 22.19 2.61 14.63
N THR A 676 23.50 2.87 14.49
CA THR A 676 24.15 4.06 15.08
C THR A 676 23.68 5.37 14.44
N GLN A 677 22.90 5.33 13.35
CA GLN A 677 22.38 6.51 12.69
C GLN A 677 21.48 7.35 13.60
N LEU A 678 20.68 6.72 14.46
CA LEU A 678 19.87 7.45 15.45
C LEU A 678 20.75 8.33 16.36
N THR A 679 21.88 7.79 16.81
CA THR A 679 22.84 8.51 17.65
C THR A 679 23.47 9.67 16.90
N ASN A 680 23.83 9.46 15.63
CA ASN A 680 24.40 10.49 14.76
C ASN A 680 23.40 11.64 14.52
N VAL A 681 22.14 11.31 14.24
CA VAL A 681 21.06 12.29 13.98
C VAL A 681 20.75 13.13 15.21
N LEU A 682 20.68 12.50 16.40
CA LEU A 682 20.32 13.17 17.64
C LEU A 682 21.54 13.76 18.39
N ASN A 683 22.76 13.62 17.85
CA ASN A 683 24.03 14.00 18.51
C ASN A 683 24.15 13.43 19.95
N LEU A 684 23.74 12.17 20.14
CA LEU A 684 23.77 11.50 21.45
C LEU A 684 25.05 10.67 21.63
N ALA A 685 25.28 10.15 22.84
CA ALA A 685 26.31 9.15 23.07
C ALA A 685 25.89 7.79 22.46
N PRO A 686 26.85 6.93 22.02
CA PRO A 686 26.54 5.61 21.46
C PRO A 686 25.69 4.78 22.41
N ILE A 687 24.52 4.34 21.93
CA ILE A 687 23.59 3.50 22.68
C ILE A 687 24.18 2.08 22.76
N ASN A 688 23.98 1.40 23.89
CA ASN A 688 24.45 0.04 24.09
C ASN A 688 23.89 -0.91 23.00
N PRO A 689 24.74 -1.64 22.24
CA PRO A 689 24.33 -2.54 21.16
C PRO A 689 23.25 -3.56 21.55
N HIS A 690 23.26 -4.03 22.80
CA HIS A 690 22.27 -4.99 23.28
C HIS A 690 20.87 -4.38 23.42
N LEU A 691 20.76 -3.10 23.80
CA LEU A 691 19.47 -2.40 23.86
C LEU A 691 18.88 -2.22 22.45
N LEU A 692 19.73 -1.93 21.45
CA LEU A 692 19.32 -1.84 20.05
C LEU A 692 18.72 -3.16 19.55
N SER A 693 19.33 -4.30 19.87
CA SER A 693 18.79 -5.62 19.49
C SER A 693 17.40 -5.92 20.12
N ALA A 694 17.15 -5.43 21.34
CA ALA A 694 15.86 -5.63 22.04
C ALA A 694 14.76 -4.70 21.52
N LEU A 695 15.12 -3.51 21.04
CA LEU A 695 14.20 -2.52 20.47
C LEU A 695 13.52 -3.00 19.18
N PHE A 696 14.04 -4.03 18.51
CA PHE A 696 13.43 -4.59 17.30
C PHE A 696 11.95 -4.95 17.47
N TRP A 697 11.59 -5.62 18.57
CA TRP A 697 10.24 -6.13 18.78
C TRP A 697 9.15 -5.03 18.86
N PRO A 698 9.29 -3.99 19.70
CA PRO A 698 8.36 -2.87 19.67
C PRO A 698 8.47 -2.08 18.36
N MET A 699 9.68 -1.95 17.79
CA MET A 699 9.87 -1.23 16.53
C MET A 699 9.25 -1.92 15.33
N LEU A 700 9.08 -3.24 15.35
CA LEU A 700 8.35 -3.98 14.32
C LEU A 700 6.89 -3.48 14.20
N ILE A 701 6.25 -3.22 15.35
CA ILE A 701 4.88 -2.67 15.40
C ILE A 701 4.89 -1.19 15.02
N VAL A 702 5.87 -0.41 15.50
CA VAL A 702 6.00 1.01 15.14
C VAL A 702 6.19 1.16 13.63
N ALA A 703 7.08 0.38 13.01
CA ALA A 703 7.30 0.38 11.56
C ALA A 703 6.02 0.05 10.79
N ALA A 704 5.25 -0.93 11.27
CA ALA A 704 3.94 -1.26 10.70
C ALA A 704 2.94 -0.11 10.82
N LEU A 705 2.87 0.57 11.96
CA LEU A 705 1.97 1.69 12.19
C LEU A 705 2.38 2.95 11.43
N VAL A 706 3.68 3.23 11.30
CA VAL A 706 4.21 4.33 10.50
C VAL A 706 3.89 4.08 9.02
N ALA A 707 4.15 2.88 8.51
CA ALA A 707 3.76 2.54 7.15
C ALA A 707 2.23 2.66 6.93
N ALA A 708 1.42 2.18 7.88
CA ALA A 708 -0.04 2.33 7.85
C ALA A 708 -0.49 3.80 7.83
N LEU A 709 0.16 4.67 8.62
CA LEU A 709 -0.10 6.11 8.64
C LEU A 709 0.18 6.73 7.28
N PHE A 710 1.32 6.43 6.66
CA PHE A 710 1.65 6.89 5.31
C PHE A 710 0.69 6.30 4.25
N GLY A 711 0.22 5.06 4.43
CA GLY A 711 -0.83 4.46 3.61
C GLY A 711 -2.13 5.25 3.66
N VAL A 712 -2.57 5.65 4.85
CA VAL A 712 -3.76 6.51 5.01
C VAL A 712 -3.51 7.92 4.43
N LEU A 713 -2.31 8.47 4.62
CA LEU A 713 -1.92 9.78 4.09
C LEU A 713 -1.96 9.80 2.57
N LEU A 714 -1.42 8.78 1.90
CA LEU A 714 -1.51 8.61 0.45
C LEU A 714 -2.94 8.31 0.00
N GLY A 715 -3.65 7.50 0.78
CA GLY A 715 -5.02 7.11 0.51
C GLY A 715 -6.01 8.28 0.50
N ALA A 716 -5.71 9.40 1.17
CA ALA A 716 -6.63 10.54 1.30
C ALA A 716 -6.75 11.41 0.03
N PRO A 717 -5.65 11.87 -0.60
CA PRO A 717 -5.72 12.57 -1.88
C PRO A 717 -6.31 11.71 -3.00
N THR A 718 -6.11 10.39 -2.93
CA THR A 718 -6.55 9.46 -3.98
C THR A 718 -8.04 9.15 -3.96
N LEU A 719 -8.78 9.53 -2.91
CA LEU A 719 -10.23 9.29 -2.79
C LEU A 719 -11.09 9.92 -3.88
N ARG A 720 -10.58 10.96 -4.53
CA ARG A 720 -11.24 11.65 -5.65
C ARG A 720 -10.95 11.01 -7.01
N LEU A 721 -9.99 10.10 -7.05
CA LEU A 721 -9.49 9.46 -8.26
C LEU A 721 -10.07 8.05 -8.37
N ARG A 722 -10.30 7.60 -9.60
CA ARG A 722 -10.83 6.27 -9.91
C ARG A 722 -9.99 5.60 -10.98
N GLY A 723 -9.97 4.27 -10.93
CA GLY A 723 -9.29 3.41 -11.91
C GLY A 723 -7.83 3.81 -12.11
N ASP A 724 -7.49 4.11 -13.35
CA ASP A 724 -6.13 4.45 -13.80
C ASP A 724 -5.54 5.66 -13.07
N TYR A 725 -6.34 6.68 -12.73
CA TYR A 725 -5.81 7.85 -12.01
C TYR A 725 -5.29 7.53 -10.60
N LEU A 726 -5.89 6.53 -9.95
CA LEU A 726 -5.44 6.04 -8.66
C LEU A 726 -4.06 5.36 -8.76
N ALA A 727 -3.88 4.54 -9.81
CA ALA A 727 -2.63 3.87 -10.14
C ALA A 727 -1.47 4.86 -10.30
N ILE A 728 -1.74 5.97 -10.99
CA ILE A 728 -0.74 7.00 -11.28
C ILE A 728 -0.24 7.67 -10.01
N VAL A 729 -1.14 8.06 -9.11
CA VAL A 729 -0.75 8.74 -7.87
C VAL A 729 0.02 7.81 -6.94
N THR A 730 -0.37 6.53 -6.88
CA THR A 730 0.37 5.55 -6.08
C THR A 730 1.77 5.34 -6.66
N LEU A 731 1.92 5.18 -7.99
CA LEU A 731 3.21 5.13 -8.64
C LEU A 731 4.09 6.34 -8.30
N GLY A 732 3.55 7.56 -8.44
CA GLY A 732 4.30 8.78 -8.11
C GLY A 732 4.79 8.80 -6.66
N PHE A 733 3.98 8.32 -5.72
CA PHE A 733 4.41 8.15 -4.32
C PHE A 733 5.51 7.08 -4.17
N GLY A 734 5.36 5.96 -4.89
CA GLY A 734 6.36 4.90 -5.02
C GLY A 734 7.75 5.42 -5.40
N GLU A 735 7.80 6.36 -6.34
CA GLU A 735 9.03 6.98 -6.84
C GLU A 735 9.55 8.11 -5.92
N ILE A 736 8.66 8.89 -5.31
CA ILE A 736 9.07 10.00 -4.41
C ILE A 736 9.82 9.48 -3.18
N VAL A 737 9.35 8.38 -2.56
CA VAL A 737 9.87 7.95 -1.25
C VAL A 737 11.35 7.53 -1.29
N PRO A 738 11.81 6.67 -2.22
CA PRO A 738 13.24 6.34 -2.35
C PRO A 738 14.11 7.58 -2.60
N ILE A 739 13.65 8.52 -3.43
CA ILE A 739 14.37 9.77 -3.70
C ILE A 739 14.50 10.61 -2.43
N VAL A 740 13.42 10.73 -1.66
CA VAL A 740 13.45 11.42 -0.37
C VAL A 740 14.45 10.76 0.59
N PHE A 741 14.53 9.43 0.61
CA PHE A 741 15.54 8.74 1.42
C PHE A 741 16.97 8.87 0.88
N LEU A 742 17.16 9.04 -0.43
CA LEU A 742 18.47 9.31 -0.98
C LEU A 742 18.95 10.72 -0.60
N GLU A 743 18.03 11.69 -0.57
CA GLU A 743 18.33 13.10 -0.36
C GLU A 743 18.36 13.56 1.10
N LEU A 744 17.69 12.83 2.01
CA LEU A 744 17.76 13.09 3.45
C LEU A 744 19.02 12.48 4.06
N ASP A 745 20.18 12.71 3.46
CA ASP A 745 21.48 12.14 3.83
C ASP A 745 21.83 12.30 5.34
N ALA A 746 21.51 13.45 5.93
CA ALA A 746 21.73 13.72 7.35
C ALA A 746 20.98 12.71 8.24
N TYR A 747 19.82 12.23 7.77
CA TYR A 747 18.96 11.31 8.51
C TYR A 747 19.11 9.85 8.08
N THR A 748 19.43 9.60 6.81
CA THR A 748 19.35 8.28 6.16
C THR A 748 20.69 7.78 5.63
N ASN A 749 21.74 8.61 5.72
CA ASN A 749 23.05 8.38 5.14
C ASN A 749 23.05 8.30 3.59
N GLY A 750 21.97 8.74 2.96
CA GLY A 750 21.84 8.96 1.52
C GLY A 750 22.17 7.74 0.67
N THR A 751 22.99 7.92 -0.36
CA THR A 751 23.40 6.85 -1.29
C THR A 751 24.15 5.70 -0.60
N ASN A 752 24.82 5.96 0.53
CA ASN A 752 25.51 4.91 1.27
C ASN A 752 24.52 3.96 1.97
N GLY A 753 23.28 4.41 2.17
CA GLY A 753 22.30 3.71 2.97
C GLY A 753 22.71 3.59 4.43
N ILE A 754 21.82 3.00 5.22
CA ILE A 754 22.06 2.73 6.63
C ILE A 754 22.66 1.34 6.74
N VAL A 755 23.88 1.26 7.26
CA VAL A 755 24.61 0.00 7.48
C VAL A 755 24.81 -0.25 8.97
N GLY A 756 25.07 -1.50 9.35
CA GLY A 756 25.28 -1.87 10.75
C GLY A 756 23.97 -1.84 11.56
N VAL A 757 22.86 -2.17 10.91
CA VAL A 757 21.57 -2.34 11.60
C VAL A 757 21.66 -3.61 12.45
N HIS A 758 21.41 -3.46 13.75
CA HIS A 758 21.52 -4.56 14.70
C HIS A 758 20.43 -5.60 14.42
N SER A 759 20.86 -6.86 14.35
CA SER A 759 19.92 -7.97 14.31
C SER A 759 19.20 -8.10 15.65
N PRO A 760 17.91 -8.51 15.66
CA PRO A 760 17.22 -8.83 16.90
C PRO A 760 17.94 -9.92 17.69
N SER A 761 17.78 -9.89 19.00
CA SER A 761 18.18 -10.98 19.88
C SER A 761 16.96 -11.52 20.63
N PHE A 762 16.98 -12.82 20.91
CA PHE A 762 15.95 -13.46 21.74
C PHE A 762 16.60 -14.51 22.63
N PHE A 763 16.43 -14.37 23.95
CA PHE A 763 17.02 -15.27 24.98
C PHE A 763 18.54 -15.49 24.86
N GLY A 764 19.30 -14.45 24.51
CA GLY A 764 20.77 -14.53 24.44
C GLY A 764 21.32 -15.30 23.24
N ILE A 765 20.48 -15.64 22.26
CA ILE A 765 20.91 -16.12 20.94
C ILE A 765 21.05 -14.91 20.04
N ASP A 766 22.25 -14.69 19.52
CA ASP A 766 22.53 -13.63 18.54
C ASP A 766 22.09 -14.07 17.14
N TRP A 767 21.19 -13.30 16.56
CA TRP A 767 20.71 -13.55 15.21
C TRP A 767 21.70 -12.90 14.26
N SER A 768 22.09 -13.61 13.21
CA SER A 768 22.96 -13.08 12.19
C SER A 768 22.59 -13.67 10.84
N VAL A 769 23.10 -13.07 9.77
CA VAL A 769 22.99 -13.63 8.41
C VAL A 769 23.54 -15.05 8.35
N VAL A 770 24.54 -15.37 9.19
CA VAL A 770 25.22 -16.67 9.27
C VAL A 770 24.41 -17.69 10.08
N THR A 771 23.56 -17.23 11.00
CA THR A 771 22.65 -18.04 11.83
C THR A 771 21.19 -17.76 11.47
N PRO A 772 20.69 -18.23 10.30
CA PRO A 772 19.37 -17.85 9.77
C PRO A 772 18.19 -18.57 10.40
N VAL A 773 18.42 -19.59 11.23
CA VAL A 773 17.37 -20.40 11.87
C VAL A 773 16.35 -19.55 12.66
N PRO A 774 16.75 -18.56 13.48
CA PRO A 774 15.79 -17.72 14.20
C PRO A 774 14.97 -16.83 13.25
N TYR A 775 15.58 -16.28 12.20
CA TYR A 775 14.86 -15.52 11.16
C TYR A 775 13.82 -16.37 10.43
N TYR A 776 14.12 -17.65 10.18
CA TYR A 776 13.18 -18.59 9.60
C TYR A 776 11.92 -18.77 10.47
N TYR A 777 12.09 -18.96 11.77
CA TYR A 777 10.94 -19.09 12.68
C TYR A 777 10.16 -17.77 12.85
N LEU A 778 10.87 -16.63 12.88
CA LEU A 778 10.22 -15.33 12.92
C LEU A 778 9.33 -15.11 11.70
N ILE A 779 9.85 -15.38 10.49
CA ILE A 779 9.07 -15.14 9.28
C ILE A 779 7.84 -16.05 9.22
N LEU A 780 7.95 -17.30 9.67
CA LEU A 780 6.80 -18.21 9.76
C LEU A 780 5.72 -17.68 10.71
N ALA A 781 6.14 -17.13 11.87
CA ALA A 781 5.21 -16.50 12.80
C ALA A 781 4.52 -15.28 12.19
N LEU A 782 5.27 -14.44 11.46
CA LEU A 782 4.73 -13.26 10.78
C LEU A 782 3.81 -13.62 9.62
N ILE A 783 4.11 -14.67 8.84
CA ILE A 783 3.22 -15.20 7.80
C ILE A 783 1.93 -15.74 8.43
N ALA A 784 2.03 -16.54 9.51
CA ALA A 784 0.86 -17.07 10.20
C ALA A 784 -0.04 -15.93 10.74
N PHE A 785 0.56 -14.90 11.34
CA PHE A 785 -0.13 -13.69 11.77
C PHE A 785 -0.80 -12.94 10.60
N THR A 786 -0.08 -12.80 9.48
CA THR A 786 -0.59 -12.14 8.27
C THR A 786 -1.76 -12.88 7.67
N ILE A 787 -1.67 -14.21 7.52
CA ILE A 787 -2.76 -15.07 7.01
C ILE A 787 -3.97 -15.00 7.94
N PHE A 788 -3.76 -15.16 9.24
CA PHE A 788 -4.82 -15.09 10.24
C PHE A 788 -5.58 -13.77 10.15
N THR A 789 -4.84 -12.66 10.09
CA THR A 789 -5.43 -11.32 10.03
C THR A 789 -6.13 -11.08 8.70
N ASN A 790 -5.55 -11.51 7.57
CA ASN A 790 -6.17 -11.40 6.25
C ASN A 790 -7.50 -12.17 6.16
N VAL A 791 -7.55 -13.41 6.64
CA VAL A 791 -8.78 -14.21 6.68
C VAL A 791 -9.84 -13.53 7.55
N ARG A 792 -9.45 -13.04 8.73
CA ARG A 792 -10.36 -12.32 9.64
C ARG A 792 -10.86 -11.01 9.06
N LEU A 793 -10.00 -10.25 8.38
CA LEU A 793 -10.37 -9.00 7.72
C LEU A 793 -11.32 -9.25 6.55
N ARG A 794 -11.04 -10.22 5.69
CA ARG A 794 -11.91 -10.63 4.58
C ARG A 794 -13.31 -10.99 5.05
N ASP A 795 -13.41 -11.79 6.11
CA ASP A 795 -14.70 -12.28 6.62
C ASP A 795 -15.42 -11.23 7.51
N SER A 796 -14.78 -10.10 7.80
CA SER A 796 -15.35 -9.01 8.59
C SER A 796 -16.31 -8.12 7.78
N ARG A 797 -16.99 -7.18 8.45
CA ARG A 797 -17.82 -6.15 7.78
C ARG A 797 -16.99 -5.30 6.82
N LEU A 798 -15.74 -5.02 7.19
CA LEU A 798 -14.81 -4.21 6.40
C LEU A 798 -14.42 -4.94 5.10
N GLY A 799 -14.09 -6.23 5.19
CA GLY A 799 -13.77 -7.05 4.02
C GLY A 799 -14.94 -7.17 3.03
N ARG A 800 -16.16 -7.37 3.54
CA ARG A 800 -17.36 -7.34 2.69
C ARG A 800 -17.58 -5.98 2.01
N ALA A 801 -17.30 -4.88 2.71
CA ALA A 801 -17.40 -3.54 2.15
C ALA A 801 -16.34 -3.30 1.07
N TRP A 802 -15.10 -3.77 1.25
CA TRP A 802 -14.06 -3.72 0.21
C TRP A 802 -14.49 -4.46 -1.04
N ILE A 803 -14.97 -5.70 -0.89
CA ILE A 803 -15.42 -6.51 -2.01
C ILE A 803 -16.58 -5.81 -2.72
N ALA A 804 -17.55 -5.24 -1.98
CA ALA A 804 -18.65 -4.50 -2.60
C ALA A 804 -18.16 -3.28 -3.41
N ILE A 805 -17.17 -2.52 -2.92
CA ILE A 805 -16.57 -1.39 -3.63
C ILE A 805 -15.85 -1.85 -4.91
N ARG A 806 -15.16 -3.00 -4.85
CA ARG A 806 -14.48 -3.59 -5.99
C ARG A 806 -15.44 -3.96 -7.12
N GLU A 807 -16.62 -4.49 -6.79
CA GLU A 807 -17.64 -4.86 -7.78
C GLU A 807 -18.30 -3.62 -8.40
N ASP A 808 -18.88 -2.77 -7.55
CA ASP A 808 -19.56 -1.55 -7.97
C ASP A 808 -19.55 -0.51 -6.84
N GLU A 809 -18.70 0.50 -7.03
CA GLU A 809 -18.54 1.60 -6.09
C GLU A 809 -19.85 2.40 -5.89
N ILE A 810 -20.68 2.56 -6.94
CA ILE A 810 -21.93 3.31 -6.89
C ILE A 810 -23.00 2.52 -6.12
N ALA A 811 -23.11 1.22 -6.38
CA ALA A 811 -24.02 0.33 -5.65
C ALA A 811 -23.64 0.21 -4.17
N ALA A 812 -22.33 0.11 -3.87
CA ALA A 812 -21.83 0.08 -2.50
C ALA A 812 -22.17 1.37 -1.73
N ALA A 813 -21.96 2.54 -2.36
CA ALA A 813 -22.32 3.83 -1.77
C ALA A 813 -23.83 3.96 -1.53
N SER A 814 -24.64 3.51 -2.48
CA SER A 814 -26.11 3.52 -2.38
C SER A 814 -26.61 2.58 -1.26
N SER A 815 -25.84 1.54 -0.96
CA SER A 815 -26.09 0.61 0.16
C SER A 815 -25.61 1.13 1.52
N GLY A 816 -25.15 2.39 1.60
CA GLY A 816 -24.71 3.02 2.85
C GLY A 816 -23.25 2.75 3.22
N VAL A 817 -22.44 2.17 2.33
CA VAL A 817 -21.00 1.98 2.57
C VAL A 817 -20.28 3.32 2.42
N ASN A 818 -19.55 3.74 3.45
CA ASN A 818 -18.70 4.91 3.35
C ASN A 818 -17.44 4.57 2.55
N LEU A 819 -17.43 4.96 1.27
CA LEU A 819 -16.31 4.71 0.34
C LEU A 819 -14.98 5.25 0.87
N VAL A 820 -14.99 6.45 1.45
CA VAL A 820 -13.78 7.16 1.88
C VAL A 820 -13.07 6.37 2.98
N THR A 821 -13.76 6.12 4.09
CA THR A 821 -13.13 5.41 5.23
C THR A 821 -12.74 4.00 4.83
N THR A 822 -13.55 3.36 4.00
CA THR A 822 -13.31 1.97 3.58
C THR A 822 -12.07 1.87 2.68
N LYS A 823 -11.89 2.77 1.70
CA LYS A 823 -10.67 2.85 0.89
C LYS A 823 -9.43 3.19 1.73
N LEU A 824 -9.53 4.14 2.68
CA LEU A 824 -8.43 4.47 3.59
C LEU A 824 -8.00 3.28 4.46
N TYR A 825 -8.95 2.50 4.96
CA TYR A 825 -8.62 1.28 5.70
C TYR A 825 -7.93 0.24 4.81
N ALA A 826 -8.27 0.15 3.52
CA ALA A 826 -7.59 -0.75 2.60
C ALA A 826 -6.11 -0.36 2.48
N PHE A 827 -5.81 0.91 2.16
CA PHE A 827 -4.44 1.41 2.05
C PHE A 827 -3.67 1.27 3.36
N GLY A 828 -4.26 1.65 4.50
CA GLY A 828 -3.60 1.54 5.80
C GLY A 828 -3.29 0.09 6.21
N THR A 829 -4.20 -0.85 5.96
CA THR A 829 -3.97 -2.27 6.30
C THR A 829 -2.99 -2.96 5.35
N GLY A 830 -2.99 -2.62 4.06
CA GLY A 830 -1.96 -3.09 3.13
C GLY A 830 -0.57 -2.57 3.52
N ALA A 831 -0.45 -1.25 3.72
CA ALA A 831 0.80 -0.62 4.12
C ALA A 831 1.32 -1.12 5.49
N PHE A 832 0.44 -1.48 6.42
CA PHE A 832 0.81 -2.11 7.70
C PHE A 832 1.63 -3.38 7.51
N PHE A 833 1.17 -4.32 6.65
CA PHE A 833 1.90 -5.55 6.37
C PHE A 833 3.19 -5.29 5.59
N SER A 834 3.18 -4.30 4.71
CA SER A 834 4.40 -3.84 4.01
C SER A 834 5.46 -3.33 4.99
N GLY A 835 5.06 -2.57 6.00
CA GLY A 835 5.96 -2.05 7.03
C GLY A 835 6.60 -3.16 7.88
N ILE A 836 5.83 -4.20 8.23
CA ILE A 836 6.34 -5.40 8.92
C ILE A 836 7.41 -6.10 8.07
N ALA A 837 7.13 -6.30 6.77
CA ALA A 837 8.07 -6.92 5.86
C ALA A 837 9.36 -6.09 5.72
N GLY A 838 9.25 -4.76 5.65
CA GLY A 838 10.39 -3.83 5.59
C GLY A 838 11.31 -3.92 6.79
N ALA A 839 10.73 -3.86 7.99
CA ALA A 839 11.50 -3.98 9.23
C ALA A 839 12.21 -5.35 9.35
N PHE A 840 11.53 -6.45 8.97
CA PHE A 840 12.14 -7.78 8.91
C PHE A 840 13.29 -7.85 7.92
N HIS A 841 13.11 -7.31 6.71
CA HIS A 841 14.10 -7.31 5.65
C HIS A 841 15.39 -6.59 6.07
N THR A 842 15.27 -5.36 6.58
CA THR A 842 16.41 -4.58 7.08
C THR A 842 17.12 -5.26 8.25
N ALA A 843 16.36 -5.85 9.19
CA ALA A 843 16.94 -6.57 10.32
C ALA A 843 17.79 -7.76 9.86
N LYS A 844 17.28 -8.51 8.87
CA LYS A 844 17.97 -9.67 8.31
C LYS A 844 19.20 -9.28 7.51
N LEU A 845 19.13 -8.28 6.64
CA LEU A 845 20.27 -7.87 5.81
C LEU A 845 21.33 -7.07 6.57
N GLY A 846 20.99 -6.49 7.73
CA GLY A 846 21.90 -5.66 8.52
C GLY A 846 22.15 -4.27 7.92
N GLY A 847 21.33 -3.88 6.95
CA GLY A 847 21.39 -2.58 6.30
C GLY A 847 20.25 -2.36 5.31
N VAL A 848 20.09 -1.11 4.88
CA VAL A 848 19.07 -0.68 3.92
C VAL A 848 19.59 0.47 3.07
N SER A 849 19.39 0.40 1.76
CA SER A 849 19.76 1.46 0.80
C SER A 849 18.56 1.87 -0.06
N PRO A 850 18.50 3.12 -0.57
CA PRO A 850 17.34 3.59 -1.33
C PRO A 850 17.15 2.80 -2.64
N ASP A 851 18.26 2.41 -3.27
CA ASP A 851 18.28 1.68 -4.55
C ASP A 851 17.65 0.27 -4.45
N SER A 852 17.46 -0.25 -3.24
CA SER A 852 16.79 -1.53 -2.99
C SER A 852 15.26 -1.45 -3.14
N PHE A 853 14.71 -0.24 -3.38
CA PHE A 853 13.28 0.02 -3.45
C PHE A 853 12.93 0.67 -4.78
N SER A 854 12.73 -0.15 -5.80
CA SER A 854 12.36 0.32 -7.13
C SER A 854 10.87 0.08 -7.44
N PHE A 855 10.29 0.84 -8.37
CA PHE A 855 8.96 0.50 -8.90
C PHE A 855 8.91 -0.91 -9.49
N GLY A 856 10.00 -1.41 -10.08
CA GLY A 856 10.10 -2.78 -10.57
C GLY A 856 9.74 -3.81 -9.50
N ASP A 857 10.13 -3.57 -8.24
CA ASP A 857 9.77 -4.45 -7.11
C ASP A 857 8.27 -4.42 -6.81
N SER A 858 7.62 -3.25 -6.90
CA SER A 858 6.16 -3.12 -6.76
C SER A 858 5.42 -3.93 -7.82
N VAL A 859 5.93 -3.91 -9.06
CA VAL A 859 5.38 -4.70 -10.17
C VAL A 859 5.53 -6.19 -9.89
N ILE A 860 6.68 -6.63 -9.38
CA ILE A 860 6.89 -8.03 -9.00
C ILE A 860 5.89 -8.45 -7.92
N PHE A 861 5.65 -7.63 -6.89
CA PHE A 861 4.64 -7.92 -5.86
C PHE A 861 3.23 -8.02 -6.47
N LEU A 862 2.89 -7.12 -7.39
CA LEU A 862 1.62 -7.18 -8.11
C LEU A 862 1.52 -8.45 -8.95
N ALA A 863 2.59 -8.84 -9.65
CA ALA A 863 2.65 -10.07 -10.43
C ALA A 863 2.46 -11.31 -9.55
N MET A 864 3.04 -11.34 -8.34
CA MET A 864 2.79 -12.41 -7.36
C MET A 864 1.30 -12.54 -7.01
N VAL A 865 0.61 -11.41 -6.80
CA VAL A 865 -0.83 -11.39 -6.49
C VAL A 865 -1.66 -11.83 -7.69
N VAL A 866 -1.32 -11.36 -8.89
CA VAL A 866 -2.03 -11.66 -10.14
C VAL A 866 -1.87 -13.13 -10.52
N ILE A 867 -0.63 -13.63 -10.57
CA ILE A 867 -0.28 -15.01 -10.89
C ILE A 867 -0.86 -15.95 -9.83
N GLY A 868 -0.83 -15.56 -8.55
CA GLY A 868 -1.45 -16.34 -7.49
C GLY A 868 -2.97 -16.45 -7.64
N GLY A 869 -3.60 -15.35 -8.05
CA GLY A 869 -5.04 -15.20 -8.21
C GLY A 869 -5.55 -14.04 -7.35
N ILE A 870 -5.88 -12.92 -7.98
CA ILE A 870 -6.35 -11.69 -7.30
C ILE A 870 -7.53 -11.99 -6.37
N GLY A 871 -7.38 -11.66 -5.09
CA GLY A 871 -8.38 -11.89 -4.04
C GLY A 871 -8.33 -13.28 -3.39
N SER A 872 -7.43 -14.18 -3.82
CA SER A 872 -7.26 -15.52 -3.24
C SER A 872 -6.05 -15.55 -2.30
N ILE A 873 -6.28 -15.69 -0.99
CA ILE A 873 -5.20 -15.80 0.01
C ILE A 873 -4.25 -16.99 -0.29
N PRO A 874 -4.72 -18.24 -0.46
CA PRO A 874 -3.82 -19.36 -0.76
C PRO A 874 -3.16 -19.22 -2.14
N GLY A 875 -3.88 -18.66 -3.11
CA GLY A 875 -3.33 -18.40 -4.44
C GLY A 875 -2.17 -17.43 -4.41
N VAL A 876 -2.32 -16.29 -3.72
CA VAL A 876 -1.26 -15.28 -3.56
C VAL A 876 -0.01 -15.83 -2.89
N ILE A 877 -0.15 -16.72 -1.89
CA ILE A 877 0.99 -17.40 -1.26
C ILE A 877 1.74 -18.25 -2.28
N VAL A 878 1.02 -19.06 -3.05
CA VAL A 878 1.62 -19.88 -4.11
C VAL A 878 2.24 -19.01 -5.20
N GLY A 879 1.58 -17.93 -5.60
CA GLY A 879 2.10 -16.96 -6.56
C GLY A 879 3.41 -16.32 -6.09
N ALA A 880 3.47 -15.88 -4.84
CA ALA A 880 4.68 -15.33 -4.24
C ALA A 880 5.83 -16.34 -4.21
N LEU A 881 5.57 -17.57 -3.78
CA LEU A 881 6.59 -18.63 -3.74
C LEU A 881 7.08 -19.03 -5.14
N VAL A 882 6.17 -19.13 -6.12
CA VAL A 882 6.51 -19.47 -7.51
C VAL A 882 7.35 -18.37 -8.14
N VAL A 883 6.90 -17.11 -8.08
CA VAL A 883 7.63 -15.98 -8.66
C VAL A 883 8.99 -15.79 -7.96
N TYR A 884 9.04 -15.93 -6.64
CA TYR A 884 10.31 -15.89 -5.91
C TYR A 884 11.26 -17.03 -6.33
N SER A 885 10.75 -18.26 -6.44
CA SER A 885 11.57 -19.41 -6.87
C SER A 885 12.08 -19.24 -8.29
N ILE A 886 11.26 -18.68 -9.19
CA ILE A 886 11.68 -18.33 -10.54
C ILE A 886 12.79 -17.28 -10.47
N ASN A 887 12.60 -16.19 -9.72
CA ASN A 887 13.59 -15.13 -9.63
C ASN A 887 14.93 -15.67 -9.09
N GLN A 888 14.91 -16.44 -8.00
CA GLN A 888 16.15 -16.96 -7.42
C GLN A 888 16.81 -18.07 -8.25
N PHE A 889 16.08 -19.11 -8.65
CA PHE A 889 16.70 -20.28 -9.27
C PHE A 889 16.91 -20.14 -10.77
N LEU A 890 16.04 -19.40 -11.47
CA LEU A 890 16.16 -19.21 -12.91
C LEU A 890 17.22 -18.15 -13.23
N LEU A 891 17.22 -17.00 -12.54
CA LEU A 891 18.20 -15.94 -12.82
C LEU A 891 19.61 -16.27 -12.33
N ALA A 892 19.79 -16.97 -11.20
CA ALA A 892 21.12 -17.37 -10.74
C ALA A 892 21.81 -18.38 -11.67
N GLN A 893 21.04 -19.12 -12.48
CA GLN A 893 21.56 -19.98 -13.54
C GLN A 893 21.88 -19.19 -14.82
N LEU A 894 21.40 -17.94 -14.97
CA LEU A 894 21.70 -17.11 -16.14
C LEU A 894 23.15 -16.65 -16.16
N ASP A 895 23.76 -16.32 -15.02
CA ASP A 895 25.18 -15.92 -14.99
C ASP A 895 26.12 -17.06 -15.38
N THR A 896 25.75 -18.31 -15.08
CA THR A 896 26.52 -19.49 -15.49
C THR A 896 26.22 -19.93 -16.93
N ILE A 897 25.02 -19.65 -17.45
CA ILE A 897 24.59 -19.94 -18.82
C ILE A 897 25.02 -18.84 -19.81
N ALA A 898 25.13 -17.58 -19.38
CA ALA A 898 25.55 -16.43 -20.18
C ALA A 898 27.03 -16.50 -20.62
N ALA A 899 27.79 -17.44 -20.07
CA ALA A 899 29.12 -17.80 -20.59
C ALA A 899 29.06 -18.46 -21.98
N ASP A 900 27.90 -18.95 -22.43
CA ASP A 900 27.71 -19.61 -23.73
C ASP A 900 26.69 -18.84 -24.63
N PRO A 901 27.11 -18.27 -25.77
CA PRO A 901 26.23 -17.47 -26.65
C PRO A 901 25.07 -18.22 -27.32
N SER A 902 25.05 -19.56 -27.28
CA SER A 902 24.05 -20.40 -27.96
C SER A 902 22.88 -20.85 -27.08
N SER A 903 22.98 -20.66 -25.76
CA SER A 903 21.99 -21.08 -24.75
C SER A 903 21.08 -19.92 -24.25
N VAL A 904 21.42 -18.68 -24.62
CA VAL A 904 20.68 -17.44 -24.29
C VAL A 904 19.22 -17.48 -24.78
N LEU A 905 18.96 -18.16 -25.90
CA LEU A 905 17.59 -18.33 -26.44
C LEU A 905 16.69 -19.19 -25.54
N PHE A 906 17.25 -20.10 -24.75
CA PHE A 906 16.50 -20.99 -23.84
C PHE A 906 16.07 -20.28 -22.56
N ALA A 907 16.94 -19.43 -22.01
CA ALA A 907 16.67 -18.55 -20.87
C ALA A 907 15.54 -17.53 -21.16
N ILE A 908 15.61 -16.91 -22.33
CA ILE A 908 14.61 -15.93 -22.82
C ILE A 908 13.26 -16.61 -23.05
N LYS A 909 13.25 -17.85 -23.54
CA LYS A 909 12.02 -18.63 -23.73
C LYS A 909 11.27 -18.79 -22.41
N ASN A 910 11.96 -19.06 -21.30
CA ASN A 910 11.30 -19.29 -20.01
C ASN A 910 10.87 -18.00 -19.29
N PHE A 911 11.60 -16.88 -19.39
CA PHE A 911 11.14 -15.63 -18.78
C PHE A 911 9.86 -15.09 -19.45
N ILE A 912 9.82 -15.13 -20.78
CA ILE A 912 8.66 -14.72 -21.60
C ILE A 912 7.49 -15.73 -21.47
N ILE A 913 7.77 -17.04 -21.37
CA ILE A 913 6.73 -18.06 -21.15
C ILE A 913 6.13 -18.00 -19.74
N THR A 914 6.92 -17.66 -18.71
CA THR A 914 6.42 -17.79 -17.33
C THR A 914 5.62 -16.57 -16.87
N HIS A 915 6.01 -15.35 -17.26
CA HIS A 915 5.28 -14.13 -16.85
C HIS A 915 4.26 -13.66 -17.90
N GLY A 916 4.65 -13.61 -19.18
CA GLY A 916 3.79 -13.07 -20.24
C GLY A 916 2.73 -14.07 -20.73
N ILE A 917 3.11 -15.32 -20.96
CA ILE A 917 2.19 -16.33 -21.52
C ILE A 917 1.17 -16.81 -20.47
N GLN A 918 1.54 -16.97 -19.20
CA GLN A 918 0.55 -17.36 -18.17
C GLN A 918 -0.54 -16.30 -17.95
N MET A 919 -0.20 -15.00 -18.01
CA MET A 919 -1.19 -13.92 -17.87
C MET A 919 -2.13 -13.82 -19.07
N ILE A 920 -1.66 -14.16 -20.27
CA ILE A 920 -2.45 -14.15 -21.51
C ILE A 920 -3.35 -15.40 -21.61
N TYR A 921 -2.87 -16.58 -21.19
CA TYR A 921 -3.62 -17.85 -21.32
C TYR A 921 -4.40 -18.27 -20.06
N ARG A 922 -4.10 -17.72 -18.87
CA ARG A 922 -4.86 -17.93 -17.62
C ARG A 922 -4.95 -16.63 -16.78
N PRO A 923 -5.83 -15.68 -17.16
CA PRO A 923 -6.04 -14.42 -16.43
C PRO A 923 -6.58 -14.59 -15.00
N GLU A 924 -7.00 -15.81 -14.65
CA GLU A 924 -7.50 -16.25 -13.35
C GLU A 924 -6.42 -16.40 -12.26
N GLY A 925 -5.15 -16.63 -12.65
CA GLY A 925 -4.08 -17.05 -11.75
C GLY A 925 -4.04 -18.58 -11.53
N LEU A 926 -3.05 -19.06 -10.78
CA LEU A 926 -2.82 -20.48 -10.49
C LEU A 926 -3.92 -21.07 -9.61
N ILE A 927 -4.39 -20.32 -8.61
CA ILE A 927 -5.47 -20.72 -7.70
C ILE A 927 -6.48 -19.56 -7.59
N PRO A 928 -7.38 -19.42 -8.58
CA PRO A 928 -8.37 -18.33 -8.59
C PRO A 928 -9.34 -18.45 -7.42
N SER A 929 -9.79 -17.30 -6.91
CA SER A 929 -10.90 -17.26 -5.96
C SER A 929 -12.16 -17.85 -6.62
N ALA A 930 -12.93 -18.61 -5.85
CA ALA A 930 -14.12 -19.32 -6.31
C ALA A 930 -15.19 -18.34 -6.83
N ARG A 931 -15.19 -17.09 -6.36
CA ARG A 931 -16.03 -16.00 -6.86
C ARG A 931 -15.56 -15.47 -8.23
N ARG A 932 -14.26 -15.19 -8.41
CA ARG A 932 -13.70 -14.73 -9.69
C ARG A 932 -13.83 -15.77 -10.80
N ARG A 933 -13.73 -17.06 -10.45
CA ARG A 933 -14.01 -18.16 -11.39
C ARG A 933 -15.46 -18.16 -11.88
N ARG A 934 -16.42 -17.77 -11.03
CA ARG A 934 -17.85 -17.68 -11.42
C ARG A 934 -18.10 -16.45 -12.31
N GLU A 935 -17.48 -15.31 -12.03
CA GLU A 935 -17.60 -14.08 -12.86
C GLU A 935 -17.12 -14.31 -14.31
N LEU A 936 -16.00 -15.01 -14.50
CA LEU A 936 -15.42 -15.27 -15.82
C LEU A 936 -16.12 -16.42 -16.56
N ARG A 937 -16.69 -17.39 -15.85
CA ARG A 937 -17.44 -18.50 -16.47
C ARG A 937 -18.90 -18.15 -16.77
N HIS A 938 -19.52 -17.24 -16.03
CA HIS A 938 -20.84 -16.74 -16.39
C HIS A 938 -20.85 -16.01 -17.75
N THR A 939 -19.74 -15.39 -18.14
CA THR A 939 -19.61 -14.77 -19.47
C THR A 939 -19.41 -15.78 -20.60
N GLU A 940 -18.91 -17.00 -20.31
CA GLU A 940 -18.88 -18.12 -21.27
C GLU A 940 -20.21 -18.87 -21.33
N ASP A 941 -20.90 -19.02 -20.18
CA ASP A 941 -22.20 -19.70 -20.09
C ASP A 941 -23.37 -18.85 -20.63
N GLU A 942 -23.26 -17.52 -20.69
CA GLU A 942 -24.20 -16.66 -21.46
C GLU A 942 -24.07 -16.86 -22.99
N GLY A 943 -23.08 -17.63 -23.45
CA GLY A 943 -23.01 -18.13 -24.82
C GLY A 943 -23.92 -19.32 -25.11
N VAL A 944 -24.72 -19.80 -24.15
CA VAL A 944 -25.58 -20.99 -24.32
C VAL A 944 -27.06 -20.62 -24.40
N GLU A 945 -27.58 -20.85 -25.60
CA GLU A 945 -28.98 -21.10 -25.97
C GLU A 945 -30.01 -20.01 -25.68
N LEU A 946 -30.14 -19.09 -26.65
CA LEU A 946 -31.41 -18.44 -27.04
C LEU A 946 -32.45 -19.49 -27.53
N GLY A 947 -32.75 -20.52 -26.73
CA GLY A 947 -33.79 -21.52 -27.00
C GLY A 947 -35.02 -21.37 -26.09
N ALA A 948 -34.90 -20.67 -24.96
CA ALA A 948 -35.92 -20.67 -23.91
C ALA A 948 -36.99 -19.56 -24.03
N LEU A 949 -36.94 -18.72 -25.06
CA LEU A 949 -37.90 -17.61 -25.23
C LEU A 949 -38.99 -17.86 -26.30
N ASP A 950 -38.96 -19.01 -26.99
CA ASP A 950 -39.90 -19.32 -28.07
C ASP A 950 -41.23 -19.95 -27.60
N VAL A 951 -41.40 -20.20 -26.30
CA VAL A 951 -42.63 -20.82 -25.77
C VAL A 951 -43.59 -19.75 -25.26
N VAL A 952 -44.73 -19.64 -25.94
CA VAL A 952 -45.82 -18.69 -25.61
C VAL A 952 -46.36 -18.98 -24.19
N PRO A 953 -46.59 -17.95 -23.36
CA PRO A 953 -47.18 -18.12 -22.02
C PRO A 953 -48.51 -18.89 -22.12
N GLY A 954 -48.59 -20.04 -21.45
CA GLY A 954 -49.78 -20.91 -21.42
C GLY A 954 -49.65 -22.23 -22.19
N ALA A 955 -48.51 -22.52 -22.83
CA ALA A 955 -48.26 -23.83 -23.43
C ALA A 955 -48.02 -24.94 -22.38
N PRO A 956 -48.45 -26.20 -22.64
CA PRO A 956 -48.20 -27.31 -21.73
C PRO A 956 -46.69 -27.61 -21.68
N GLY A 957 -46.05 -27.21 -20.58
CA GLY A 957 -44.59 -27.31 -20.37
C GLY A 957 -43.97 -26.04 -19.77
N PHE A 958 -44.66 -24.89 -19.86
CA PHE A 958 -44.15 -23.61 -19.35
C PHE A 958 -43.91 -23.64 -17.83
N GLU A 959 -44.74 -24.33 -17.06
CA GLU A 959 -44.59 -24.42 -15.60
C GLU A 959 -43.57 -25.50 -15.15
N SER A 960 -43.22 -26.46 -16.02
CA SER A 960 -42.24 -27.50 -15.67
C SER A 960 -40.79 -27.05 -15.82
N GLU A 961 -40.52 -26.06 -16.67
CA GLU A 961 -39.16 -25.54 -16.92
C GLU A 961 -38.78 -24.35 -16.03
N VAL A 962 -39.73 -23.74 -15.32
CA VAL A 962 -39.50 -22.58 -14.42
C VAL A 962 -39.12 -23.01 -12.99
N ARG A 963 -38.78 -24.28 -12.77
CA ARG A 963 -38.12 -24.67 -11.51
C ARG A 963 -36.65 -24.25 -11.54
N VAL A 964 -36.41 -23.05 -11.03
CA VAL A 964 -35.08 -22.57 -10.63
C VAL A 964 -34.52 -23.53 -9.58
N GLU A 965 -33.47 -24.28 -9.93
CA GLU A 965 -32.52 -24.86 -8.97
C GLU A 965 -31.46 -23.82 -8.57
#